data_AF-A0A9D9XYH5-F1
#
_entry.id   AF-A0A9D9XYH5-F1
#
_cell.length_a   1.000
_cell.length_b   1.000
_cell.length_c   1.000
_cell.angle_alpha   90.00
_cell.angle_beta   90.00
_cell.angle_gamma   90.00
#
_symmetry.space_group_name_H-M   'P 1'
#
loop_
_entity.id
_entity.type
_entity.pdbx_description
1 polymer ?
#
loop_
_entity_poly.entity_id
_entity_poly.type
_entity_poly.pdbx_seq_one_letter_code
_entity_poly.pdbx_strand_id
1 'polypeptide(L)'
;GVPSINGLDLYPDPDLYCNLMVSYTDTKLPPIGCVTKIMRTWQVIEWSCANRTRAPYVQIIEIKDTEGPAIAGLTDILASTSNHDCEATVNFVNAILSDNCASVADLTADITIYPNGNLAAPGIFIKHGAVKTARLPVGNHIATYTAYDACYNSTTVAINVVVEDYTPPVAICDEFATIGLTSDGTAWVPATVFDDGSYDECSLAKLLVRRMNNVNCAPCETPEFPGFTLLGEYGTGVNKHYYYLSQHKATPKSALKTAKAMGGYGVSYETGAERTAIRNFVASINDTLDFLVGYTDLITEGIHVWESTATNAMSVTNNAALKDYVIVQNDAALMGNNGRLLAVDNSVQFRYVVEITDPCGWSSHAQFCCADIGANRMVALRAIDASGNFNDCMVSAVIQDKIGPTITCPGDRTVSCDFVYDPKNLRKDFGWPTATDNCENPTITRIDSVNTINSCRIGKITRRFMVTDAGGRTASCTQVITFEPDAGQIYNGPVGNQWPANITVNGCGNPTAYLPAVTGSPVLSDGACSLVGSDFDDQVYLFNNPGSPACFKILRKWTVIDWCQPITPNGYRTWTYTQEIKVIDDVAPVIAPLLPTVTANTFDAACASGSITLTASATDVCTTVLKWSYKIDAFNDGNGVFDIFDNGTGNNIDASDEYPVGTHKIVYSFEDKCGNVSSKEQLFSIVNRKAPNAYVKQGLAMSLMQIAPGVGMAEIWATDFDNGSSHPCGYTILLSFTPVTVNGLGQMVGTPNLVFDCGDEGDNDVTIYVAALTPAGDIVQSSVTTFIDIQDNNNICPPAPPRVATVSGILATETDAVVEDVFVSLGGSELHAMTSADGRFDFRNMTAGGTYSVNPEKNDDHINGVSTLDLVMIQRHILSIDKLNSPYKLIAADANKDGKITAADLVELRKLILGTTTSFANNKSWRFVDKGYTFQDVTFAQGEAFPEIYNIENLNTDMTTDFVAVKIGDVNGNVKANNLSNTVESRTNQNLVLTTDNTSFVAGERVVIPVKVEKGTDLSGLQFTLNFDSEVLTLTSIDPAGMNINDQNFGFNRVNNGVITASWNDDSGVNFRANQALFNLTFIAKANGTTDEIMDINSEVTKAEAYDRNAQTMNVSWKVNGRTENKDFVLHQNVPNPFKEVTTIGFELPDAMTATITVYDITGKVVKVTNVNGNKGYNMIELNKAELSAGVMYYSLKAGEFNTTKKMVVIE
;
A
#
# COMPACT_ATOMS: atom_id res chain seq x y z
N GLY A 1 -91.04 -4.81 39.44
CA GLY A 1 -92.46 -4.51 39.65
C GLY A 1 -93.32 -5.57 39.01
N VAL A 2 -94.46 -5.88 39.63
CA VAL A 2 -95.46 -6.86 39.20
C VAL A 2 -96.83 -6.16 39.10
N PRO A 3 -97.94 -6.81 38.69
CA PRO A 3 -99.26 -6.22 38.76
C PRO A 3 -99.68 -5.98 40.22
N SER A 4 -100.20 -4.79 40.52
CA SER A 4 -100.63 -4.42 41.86
C SER A 4 -102.04 -3.82 41.85
N ILE A 5 -102.82 -4.03 42.92
CA ILE A 5 -104.09 -3.33 43.17
C ILE A 5 -103.92 -2.45 44.40
N ASN A 6 -104.27 -1.17 44.29
CA ASN A 6 -104.16 -0.17 45.37
C ASN A 6 -102.77 -0.08 46.04
N GLY A 7 -101.70 -0.46 45.33
CA GLY A 7 -100.33 -0.50 45.86
C GLY A 7 -99.92 -1.81 46.52
N LEU A 8 -100.77 -2.84 46.54
CA LEU A 8 -100.43 -4.19 46.96
C LEU A 8 -100.11 -5.07 45.74
N ASP A 9 -98.89 -5.60 45.70
CA ASP A 9 -98.40 -6.51 44.65
C ASP A 9 -99.14 -7.86 44.68
N LEU A 10 -99.60 -8.33 43.51
CA LEU A 10 -100.42 -9.54 43.36
C LEU A 10 -99.61 -10.80 42.97
N TYR A 11 -98.28 -10.73 43.03
CA TYR A 11 -97.36 -11.83 42.74
C TYR A 11 -96.08 -11.68 43.58
N PRO A 12 -95.52 -12.74 44.18
CA PRO A 12 -95.85 -14.16 43.98
C PRO A 12 -97.11 -14.66 44.69
N ASP A 13 -97.70 -13.85 45.58
CA ASP A 13 -98.67 -14.33 46.59
C ASP A 13 -100.07 -13.69 46.37
N PRO A 14 -101.02 -14.39 45.73
CA PRO A 14 -102.30 -13.81 45.32
C PRO A 14 -103.41 -13.87 46.39
N ASP A 15 -103.21 -14.60 47.48
CA ASP A 15 -104.27 -15.01 48.43
C ASP A 15 -104.93 -13.86 49.24
N LEU A 16 -104.42 -12.62 49.10
CA LEU A 16 -105.06 -11.42 49.64
C LEU A 16 -106.42 -11.08 48.98
N TYR A 17 -106.72 -11.65 47.81
CA TYR A 17 -108.01 -11.51 47.12
C TYR A 17 -108.55 -12.86 46.67
N CYS A 18 -109.63 -13.33 47.32
CA CYS A 18 -110.23 -14.64 47.05
C CYS A 18 -110.53 -14.85 45.55
N ASN A 19 -110.09 -15.98 45.01
CA ASN A 19 -110.25 -16.40 43.61
C ASN A 19 -109.51 -15.56 42.55
N LEU A 20 -108.50 -14.75 42.92
CA LEU A 20 -107.54 -14.23 41.96
C LEU A 20 -106.41 -15.23 41.68
N MET A 21 -105.98 -15.33 40.43
CA MET A 21 -104.75 -16.02 40.02
C MET A 21 -103.92 -15.07 39.16
N VAL A 22 -102.65 -14.89 39.53
CA VAL A 22 -101.67 -14.15 38.73
C VAL A 22 -100.59 -15.11 38.24
N SER A 23 -100.35 -15.07 36.94
CA SER A 23 -99.28 -15.82 36.27
C SER A 23 -98.63 -14.93 35.21
N TYR A 24 -97.46 -15.32 34.70
CA TYR A 24 -96.81 -14.62 33.60
C TYR A 24 -96.22 -15.60 32.59
N THR A 25 -96.08 -15.13 31.35
CA THR A 25 -95.32 -15.80 30.29
C THR A 25 -94.33 -14.81 29.70
N ASP A 26 -93.04 -15.15 29.78
CA ASP A 26 -91.96 -14.36 29.20
C ASP A 26 -91.70 -14.74 27.76
N THR A 27 -91.90 -13.80 26.85
CA THR A 27 -91.42 -13.90 25.47
C THR A 27 -90.14 -13.09 25.35
N LYS A 28 -89.00 -13.75 25.14
CA LYS A 28 -87.78 -13.05 24.71
C LYS A 28 -88.03 -12.49 23.31
N LEU A 29 -87.98 -11.17 23.17
CA LEU A 29 -88.01 -10.53 21.85
C LEU A 29 -86.62 -10.66 21.20
N PRO A 30 -86.50 -10.55 19.86
CA PRO A 30 -85.20 -10.40 19.21
C PRO A 30 -84.44 -9.20 19.81
N PRO A 31 -83.14 -9.34 20.13
CA PRO A 31 -82.34 -8.23 20.64
C PRO A 31 -82.22 -7.13 19.58
N ILE A 32 -82.23 -5.86 20.04
CA ILE A 32 -82.07 -4.69 19.18
C ILE A 32 -80.82 -3.96 19.65
N GLY A 33 -79.70 -4.20 18.95
CA GLY A 33 -78.37 -3.93 19.51
C GLY A 33 -78.16 -4.70 20.82
N CYS A 34 -77.44 -4.08 21.75
CA CYS A 34 -77.15 -4.64 23.08
C CYS A 34 -78.31 -4.47 24.10
N VAL A 35 -79.54 -4.17 23.65
CA VAL A 35 -80.73 -4.18 24.53
C VAL A 35 -81.47 -5.52 24.39
N THR A 36 -81.46 -6.34 25.43
CA THR A 36 -82.32 -7.52 25.54
C THR A 36 -83.68 -7.12 26.07
N LYS A 37 -84.74 -7.33 25.28
CA LYS A 37 -86.12 -7.01 25.68
C LYS A 37 -86.92 -8.28 25.96
N ILE A 38 -87.45 -8.39 27.17
CA ILE A 38 -88.37 -9.47 27.57
C ILE A 38 -89.78 -8.89 27.63
N MET A 39 -90.67 -9.38 26.78
CA MET A 39 -92.09 -9.08 26.84
C MET A 39 -92.75 -10.05 27.83
N ARG A 40 -92.92 -9.61 29.07
CA ARG A 40 -93.62 -10.34 30.12
C ARG A 40 -95.11 -10.06 30.02
N THR A 41 -95.87 -11.02 29.52
CA THR A 41 -97.33 -10.92 29.55
C THR A 41 -97.84 -11.50 30.86
N TRP A 42 -98.30 -10.62 31.75
CA TRP A 42 -99.03 -11.00 32.96
C TRP A 42 -100.46 -11.38 32.60
N GLN A 43 -100.93 -12.50 33.13
CA GLN A 43 -102.31 -12.96 33.09
C GLN A 43 -102.88 -12.84 34.52
N VAL A 44 -103.66 -11.79 34.76
CA VAL A 44 -104.49 -11.66 35.95
C VAL A 44 -105.86 -12.25 35.64
N ILE A 45 -106.27 -13.27 36.40
CA ILE A 45 -107.51 -14.02 36.18
C ILE A 45 -108.35 -13.98 37.46
N GLU A 46 -109.59 -13.52 37.35
CA GLU A 46 -110.58 -13.59 38.43
C GLU A 46 -111.55 -14.75 38.17
N TRP A 47 -111.68 -15.65 39.14
CA TRP A 47 -112.45 -16.90 39.00
C TRP A 47 -113.78 -16.85 39.77
N SER A 48 -114.77 -16.14 39.23
CA SER A 48 -116.15 -16.28 39.69
C SER A 48 -116.80 -17.54 39.11
N CYS A 49 -117.73 -18.17 39.82
CA CYS A 49 -118.38 -19.42 39.40
C CYS A 49 -119.43 -19.26 38.27
N ALA A 50 -119.42 -18.16 37.52
CA ALA A 50 -120.29 -17.92 36.37
C ALA A 50 -119.61 -17.20 35.20
N ASN A 51 -118.60 -16.35 35.45
CA ASN A 51 -117.83 -15.66 34.42
C ASN A 51 -116.34 -15.59 34.79
N ARG A 52 -115.45 -15.70 33.80
CA ARG A 52 -113.99 -15.53 33.97
C ARG A 52 -113.54 -14.24 33.31
N THR A 53 -113.11 -13.27 34.12
CA THR A 53 -112.45 -12.05 33.62
C THR A 53 -110.96 -12.33 33.47
N ARG A 54 -110.40 -12.08 32.28
CA ARG A 54 -108.93 -12.08 32.05
C ARG A 54 -108.49 -10.66 31.75
N ALA A 55 -107.59 -10.13 32.57
CA ALA A 55 -106.87 -8.89 32.30
C ALA A 55 -105.43 -9.22 31.90
N PRO A 56 -105.12 -9.27 30.58
CA PRO A 56 -103.73 -9.33 30.12
C PRO A 56 -103.06 -7.97 30.34
N TYR A 57 -101.90 -7.95 31.00
CA TYR A 57 -101.06 -6.76 31.08
C TYR A 57 -99.66 -7.07 30.54
N VAL A 58 -99.23 -6.31 29.52
CA VAL A 58 -97.91 -6.48 28.90
C VAL A 58 -96.91 -5.55 29.57
N GLN A 59 -95.94 -6.14 30.26
CA GLN A 59 -94.77 -5.46 30.77
C GLN A 59 -93.61 -5.70 29.81
N ILE A 60 -92.97 -4.62 29.35
CA ILE A 60 -91.66 -4.71 28.69
C ILE A 60 -90.59 -4.56 29.78
N ILE A 61 -89.69 -5.53 29.88
CA ILE A 61 -88.49 -5.46 30.70
C ILE A 61 -87.33 -5.26 29.73
N GLU A 62 -86.63 -4.14 29.84
CA GLU A 62 -85.43 -3.86 29.04
C GLU A 62 -84.20 -4.05 29.91
N ILE A 63 -83.29 -4.92 29.45
CA ILE A 63 -81.99 -5.17 30.06
C ILE A 63 -80.96 -4.60 29.09
N LYS A 64 -80.19 -3.61 29.55
CA LYS A 64 -79.10 -2.96 28.81
C LYS A 64 -77.95 -2.72 29.80
N ASP A 65 -76.73 -2.93 29.36
CA ASP A 65 -75.55 -2.47 30.10
C ASP A 65 -75.37 -0.94 29.99
N THR A 66 -74.83 -0.34 31.05
CA THR A 66 -74.51 1.08 31.17
C THR A 66 -73.14 1.34 31.83
N GLU A 67 -72.40 0.30 32.22
CA GLU A 67 -71.05 0.41 32.75
C GLU A 67 -70.04 0.02 31.67
N GLY A 68 -68.77 0.43 31.82
CA GLY A 68 -67.70 0.10 30.86
C GLY A 68 -66.76 -0.98 31.41
N PRO A 69 -66.08 -1.77 30.55
CA PRO A 69 -65.21 -2.85 31.00
C PRO A 69 -64.11 -2.36 31.95
N ALA A 70 -63.77 -3.17 32.96
CA ALA A 70 -62.63 -2.90 33.83
C ALA A 70 -61.31 -3.26 33.13
N ILE A 71 -60.29 -2.42 33.30
CA ILE A 71 -58.95 -2.56 32.73
C ILE A 71 -57.94 -2.82 33.85
N ALA A 72 -57.14 -3.88 33.73
CA ALA A 72 -56.10 -4.25 34.70
C ALA A 72 -54.82 -4.77 34.01
N GLY A 73 -53.76 -4.99 34.80
CA GLY A 73 -52.50 -5.60 34.33
C GLY A 73 -51.56 -4.68 33.54
N LEU A 74 -51.73 -3.37 33.63
CA LEU A 74 -50.89 -2.37 32.97
C LEU A 74 -49.87 -1.74 33.93
N THR A 75 -48.69 -1.39 33.42
CA THR A 75 -47.61 -0.69 34.13
C THR A 75 -46.95 0.35 33.21
N ASP A 76 -46.25 1.33 33.79
CA ASP A 76 -45.35 2.22 33.03
C ASP A 76 -44.32 1.40 32.24
N ILE A 77 -43.95 1.85 31.03
CA ILE A 77 -42.96 1.19 30.17
C ILE A 77 -41.70 2.06 30.09
N LEU A 78 -40.53 1.47 30.32
CA LEU A 78 -39.24 2.03 29.99
C LEU A 78 -38.67 1.30 28.78
N ALA A 79 -38.23 2.04 27.77
CA ALA A 79 -37.56 1.53 26.58
C ALA A 79 -36.30 2.36 26.30
N SER A 80 -35.45 1.84 25.42
CA SER A 80 -34.24 2.52 24.97
C SER A 80 -34.12 2.47 23.45
N THR A 81 -33.28 3.35 22.93
CA THR A 81 -32.93 3.49 21.51
C THR A 81 -32.30 2.21 20.95
N SER A 82 -32.11 2.19 19.63
CA SER A 82 -31.41 1.14 18.93
C SER A 82 -30.25 1.75 18.15
N ASN A 83 -29.14 1.03 18.03
CA ASN A 83 -27.81 1.42 17.52
C ASN A 83 -27.73 2.05 16.11
N HIS A 84 -28.87 2.44 15.52
CA HIS A 84 -29.06 2.94 14.16
C HIS A 84 -30.05 4.13 14.08
N ASP A 85 -30.89 4.37 15.10
CA ASP A 85 -31.97 5.35 15.10
C ASP A 85 -32.26 5.86 16.52
N CYS A 86 -32.46 7.17 16.69
CA CYS A 86 -32.91 7.80 17.95
C CYS A 86 -34.40 7.55 18.29
N GLU A 87 -34.90 6.35 17.98
CA GLU A 87 -36.25 5.87 18.30
C GLU A 87 -36.20 4.48 18.94
N ALA A 88 -37.03 4.26 19.96
CA ALA A 88 -37.25 2.94 20.54
C ALA A 88 -38.49 2.27 19.91
N THR A 89 -38.40 0.98 19.61
CA THR A 89 -39.57 0.17 19.26
C THR A 89 -40.23 -0.36 20.53
N VAL A 90 -41.31 0.28 20.97
CA VAL A 90 -42.00 -0.04 22.22
C VAL A 90 -43.07 -1.10 21.99
N ASN A 91 -42.97 -2.21 22.73
CA ASN A 91 -43.92 -3.32 22.73
C ASN A 91 -45.00 -3.12 23.79
N PHE A 92 -46.28 -3.05 23.39
CA PHE A 92 -47.42 -2.82 24.28
C PHE A 92 -48.12 -4.13 24.64
N VAL A 93 -48.30 -4.37 25.94
CA VAL A 93 -48.91 -5.61 26.45
C VAL A 93 -50.43 -5.67 26.21
N ASN A 94 -51.01 -6.86 26.38
CA ASN A 94 -52.46 -7.00 26.46
C ASN A 94 -52.94 -6.61 27.85
N ALA A 95 -53.80 -5.59 27.92
CA ALA A 95 -54.59 -5.31 29.11
C ALA A 95 -55.46 -6.53 29.47
N ILE A 96 -55.61 -6.81 30.76
CA ILE A 96 -56.59 -7.76 31.28
C ILE A 96 -57.93 -7.03 31.32
N LEU A 97 -58.91 -7.53 30.59
CA LEU A 97 -60.26 -6.98 30.52
C LEU A 97 -61.24 -7.89 31.26
N SER A 98 -62.14 -7.29 32.03
CA SER A 98 -63.23 -8.01 32.71
C SER A 98 -64.48 -7.14 32.77
N ASP A 99 -65.64 -7.74 32.55
CA ASP A 99 -66.93 -7.06 32.46
C ASP A 99 -68.01 -7.81 33.27
N ASN A 100 -69.13 -7.15 33.58
CA ASN A 100 -70.20 -7.71 34.42
C ASN A 100 -71.40 -8.28 33.63
N CYS A 101 -71.56 -7.92 32.34
CA CYS A 101 -72.62 -8.43 31.46
C CYS A 101 -72.11 -9.06 30.15
N ALA A 102 -70.94 -8.67 29.65
CA ALA A 102 -70.32 -9.21 28.44
C ALA A 102 -69.34 -10.36 28.74
N SER A 103 -69.08 -11.23 27.75
CA SER A 103 -67.99 -12.21 27.86
C SER A 103 -66.66 -11.59 27.42
N VAL A 104 -65.53 -12.10 27.91
CA VAL A 104 -64.19 -11.58 27.56
C VAL A 104 -63.90 -11.65 26.06
N ALA A 105 -64.59 -12.51 25.31
CA ALA A 105 -64.47 -12.60 23.84
C ALA A 105 -65.22 -11.47 23.09
N ASP A 106 -66.15 -10.78 23.76
CA ASP A 106 -66.93 -9.66 23.23
C ASP A 106 -66.30 -8.29 23.57
N LEU A 107 -65.20 -8.29 24.33
CA LEU A 107 -64.49 -7.09 24.78
C LEU A 107 -63.35 -6.73 23.81
N THR A 108 -63.29 -5.46 23.42
CA THR A 108 -62.20 -4.93 22.59
C THR A 108 -61.43 -3.85 23.35
N ALA A 109 -60.18 -3.60 22.96
CA ALA A 109 -59.38 -2.51 23.52
C ALA A 109 -58.38 -1.99 22.50
N ASP A 110 -58.44 -0.68 22.26
CA ASP A 110 -57.56 0.10 21.41
C ASP A 110 -56.53 0.85 22.27
N ILE A 111 -55.40 1.26 21.68
CA ILE A 111 -54.36 2.04 22.35
C ILE A 111 -54.11 3.32 21.54
N THR A 112 -54.22 4.48 22.19
CA THR A 112 -53.78 5.77 21.62
C THR A 112 -52.52 6.22 22.33
N ILE A 113 -51.45 6.49 21.58
CA ILE A 113 -50.16 6.93 22.12
C ILE A 113 -49.95 8.39 21.73
N TYR A 114 -49.65 9.24 22.72
CA TYR A 114 -49.39 10.66 22.55
C TYR A 114 -47.89 10.93 22.73
N PRO A 115 -47.14 11.14 21.63
CA PRO A 115 -45.72 11.46 21.71
C PRO A 115 -45.49 12.76 22.49
N ASN A 116 -44.41 12.80 23.27
CA ASN A 116 -44.01 13.95 24.08
C ASN A 116 -45.12 14.42 25.07
N GLY A 117 -46.02 13.51 25.45
CA GLY A 117 -47.14 13.75 26.35
C GLY A 117 -48.23 14.70 25.79
N ASN A 118 -48.19 15.06 24.51
CA ASN A 118 -49.06 16.08 23.95
C ASN A 118 -50.47 15.55 23.63
N LEU A 119 -51.34 15.57 24.65
CA LEU A 119 -52.76 15.18 24.55
C LEU A 119 -53.60 16.03 23.58
N ALA A 120 -53.08 17.15 23.06
CA ALA A 120 -53.74 17.99 22.07
C ALA A 120 -53.35 17.67 20.62
N ALA A 121 -52.37 16.78 20.40
CA ALA A 121 -52.00 16.28 19.08
C ALA A 121 -52.75 14.99 18.71
N PRO A 122 -52.92 14.67 17.41
CA PRO A 122 -53.38 13.35 16.99
C PRO A 122 -52.38 12.27 17.43
N GLY A 123 -52.82 11.37 18.30
CA GLY A 123 -51.99 10.26 18.77
C GLY A 123 -51.87 9.11 17.75
N ILE A 124 -50.82 8.29 17.91
CA ILE A 124 -50.64 7.05 17.17
C ILE A 124 -51.69 6.05 17.68
N PHE A 125 -52.59 5.61 16.80
CA PHE A 125 -53.72 4.74 17.14
C PHE A 125 -53.46 3.28 16.74
N ILE A 126 -53.29 2.40 17.73
CA ILE A 126 -53.17 0.96 17.55
C ILE A 126 -54.53 0.32 17.85
N LYS A 127 -55.20 -0.16 16.79
CA LYS A 127 -56.49 -0.84 16.90
C LYS A 127 -56.36 -2.24 17.50
N HIS A 128 -57.39 -2.68 18.22
CA HIS A 128 -57.59 -4.06 18.66
C HIS A 128 -57.37 -5.07 17.51
N GLY A 129 -56.56 -6.09 17.77
CA GLY A 129 -56.15 -7.10 16.78
C GLY A 129 -54.96 -6.72 15.89
N ALA A 130 -54.48 -5.47 15.93
CA ALA A 130 -53.24 -5.07 15.25
C ALA A 130 -51.98 -5.46 16.05
N VAL A 131 -50.82 -5.39 15.40
CA VAL A 131 -49.50 -5.58 16.04
C VAL A 131 -49.27 -4.43 17.03
N LYS A 132 -49.01 -4.77 18.29
CA LYS A 132 -48.95 -3.82 19.41
C LYS A 132 -47.57 -3.20 19.59
N THR A 133 -47.08 -2.53 18.55
CA THR A 133 -45.75 -1.91 18.52
C THR A 133 -45.83 -0.50 17.95
N ALA A 134 -45.11 0.45 18.55
CA ALA A 134 -44.88 1.76 17.98
C ALA A 134 -43.40 2.16 18.11
N ARG A 135 -42.86 2.85 17.11
CA ARG A 135 -41.62 3.60 17.29
C ARG A 135 -41.95 4.91 18.00
N LEU A 136 -41.11 5.28 18.97
CA LEU A 136 -41.20 6.54 19.71
C LEU A 136 -39.79 7.13 19.84
N PRO A 137 -39.60 8.44 19.56
CA PRO A 137 -38.31 9.11 19.77
C PRO A 137 -37.97 9.22 21.26
N VAL A 138 -36.73 9.56 21.61
CA VAL A 138 -36.33 9.83 23.01
C VAL A 138 -37.23 10.89 23.66
N GLY A 139 -37.79 10.56 24.84
CA GLY A 139 -38.74 11.43 25.54
C GLY A 139 -39.68 10.74 26.52
N ASN A 140 -40.68 11.51 26.98
CA ASN A 140 -41.79 11.05 27.82
C ASN A 140 -43.08 11.07 27.00
N HIS A 141 -43.78 9.93 26.90
CA HIS A 141 -44.99 9.75 26.10
C HIS A 141 -46.10 9.17 26.99
N ILE A 142 -47.36 9.38 26.61
CA ILE A 142 -48.53 8.84 27.34
C ILE A 142 -49.25 7.85 26.43
N ALA A 143 -49.51 6.64 26.91
CA ALA A 143 -50.32 5.66 26.19
C ALA A 143 -51.64 5.40 26.94
N THR A 144 -52.76 5.68 26.30
CA THR A 144 -54.11 5.46 26.83
C THR A 144 -54.73 4.22 26.19
N TYR A 145 -55.06 3.23 27.02
CA TYR A 145 -55.84 2.07 26.63
C TYR A 145 -57.31 2.39 26.83
N THR A 146 -58.12 2.28 25.78
CA THR A 146 -59.58 2.42 25.86
C THR A 146 -60.23 1.08 25.52
N ALA A 147 -60.98 0.52 26.47
CA ALA A 147 -61.72 -0.72 26.31
C ALA A 147 -63.20 -0.46 26.03
N TYR A 148 -63.82 -1.31 25.21
CA TYR A 148 -65.21 -1.25 24.80
C TYR A 148 -65.92 -2.59 24.99
N ASP A 149 -67.18 -2.55 25.42
CA ASP A 149 -68.08 -3.70 25.47
C ASP A 149 -68.92 -3.85 24.17
N ALA A 150 -69.81 -4.85 24.14
CA ALA A 150 -70.78 -5.04 23.05
C ALA A 150 -71.92 -3.99 23.02
N CYS A 151 -72.01 -3.13 24.04
CA CYS A 151 -72.97 -2.03 24.17
C CYS A 151 -72.41 -0.67 23.73
N TYR A 152 -71.11 -0.60 23.39
CA TYR A 152 -70.31 0.62 23.18
C TYR A 152 -70.17 1.52 24.42
N ASN A 153 -70.35 0.99 25.62
CA ASN A 153 -69.84 1.62 26.84
C ASN A 153 -68.30 1.48 26.87
N SER A 154 -67.58 2.38 27.55
CA SER A 154 -66.11 2.37 27.50
C SER A 154 -65.43 2.91 28.76
N THR A 155 -64.23 2.40 29.01
CA THR A 155 -63.33 2.79 30.11
C THR A 155 -61.95 3.11 29.53
N THR A 156 -61.24 4.09 30.09
CA THR A 156 -59.88 4.46 29.66
C THR A 156 -58.89 4.49 30.83
N VAL A 157 -57.70 3.92 30.63
CA VAL A 157 -56.57 3.95 31.58
C VAL A 157 -55.31 4.41 30.86
N ALA A 158 -54.52 5.29 31.49
CA ALA A 158 -53.26 5.80 30.97
C ALA A 158 -52.05 5.15 31.67
N ILE A 159 -50.98 4.91 30.91
CA ILE A 159 -49.63 4.60 31.42
C ILE A 159 -48.61 5.58 30.85
N ASN A 160 -47.50 5.76 31.55
CA ASN A 160 -46.35 6.49 31.02
C ASN A 160 -45.49 5.54 30.18
N VAL A 161 -44.93 6.06 29.09
CA VAL A 161 -43.90 5.41 28.31
C VAL A 161 -42.70 6.35 28.28
N VAL A 162 -41.54 5.87 28.71
CA VAL A 162 -40.29 6.65 28.72
C VAL A 162 -39.32 5.99 27.74
N VAL A 163 -38.78 6.78 26.82
CA VAL A 163 -37.68 6.37 25.95
C VAL A 163 -36.43 7.15 26.38
N GLU A 164 -35.43 6.45 26.91
CA GLU A 164 -34.14 7.03 27.27
C GLU A 164 -33.03 6.42 26.41
N ASP A 165 -32.12 7.24 25.91
CA ASP A 165 -30.96 6.77 25.17
C ASP A 165 -29.88 6.18 26.11
N TYR A 166 -29.54 4.91 25.86
CA TYR A 166 -28.49 4.13 26.54
C TYR A 166 -27.43 3.58 25.57
N THR A 167 -27.48 3.93 24.28
CA THR A 167 -26.45 3.48 23.34
C THR A 167 -25.17 4.26 23.63
N PRO A 168 -23.99 3.62 23.76
CA PRO A 168 -22.72 4.35 23.73
C PRO A 168 -22.42 4.82 22.31
N PRO A 169 -21.89 6.05 22.12
CA PRO A 169 -21.51 6.56 20.81
C PRO A 169 -20.48 5.66 20.12
N VAL A 170 -20.45 5.70 18.79
CA VAL A 170 -19.40 5.04 18.01
C VAL A 170 -18.18 5.95 17.99
N ALA A 171 -17.19 5.63 18.82
CA ALA A 171 -15.89 6.30 18.81
C ALA A 171 -15.03 5.74 17.66
N ILE A 172 -14.69 6.60 16.69
CA ILE A 172 -13.83 6.25 15.55
C ILE A 172 -12.53 7.05 15.67
N CYS A 173 -11.41 6.36 15.57
CA CYS A 173 -10.08 6.90 15.84
C CYS A 173 -9.19 6.84 14.60
N ASP A 174 -8.36 7.87 14.41
CA ASP A 174 -7.14 7.75 13.61
C ASP A 174 -6.27 6.62 14.16
N GLU A 175 -5.66 5.80 13.30
CA GLU A 175 -4.65 4.82 13.76
C GLU A 175 -3.37 5.54 14.23
N PHE A 176 -2.95 6.59 13.50
CA PHE A 176 -1.70 7.31 13.72
C PHE A 176 -1.84 8.84 13.57
N ALA A 177 -1.70 9.58 14.68
CA ALA A 177 -1.63 11.04 14.66
C ALA A 177 -0.16 11.52 14.65
N THR A 178 0.28 12.23 13.60
CA THR A 178 1.65 12.77 13.50
C THR A 178 1.71 14.22 14.01
N ILE A 179 2.35 14.43 15.16
CA ILE A 179 2.32 15.70 15.90
C ILE A 179 3.67 16.42 15.76
N GLY A 180 3.64 17.66 15.25
CA GLY A 180 4.81 18.54 15.19
C GLY A 180 4.91 19.42 16.45
N LEU A 181 6.08 19.47 17.09
CA LEU A 181 6.33 20.38 18.22
C LEU A 181 6.58 21.82 17.76
N THR A 182 6.20 22.80 18.60
CA THR A 182 6.51 24.23 18.43
C THR A 182 7.89 24.60 18.98
N SER A 183 8.32 25.85 18.77
CA SER A 183 9.68 26.34 19.06
C SER A 183 10.05 26.40 20.55
N ASP A 184 9.08 26.18 21.43
CA ASP A 184 9.22 26.01 22.89
C ASP A 184 9.40 24.54 23.30
N GLY A 185 9.30 23.60 22.36
CA GLY A 185 9.42 22.17 22.61
C GLY A 185 8.14 21.48 23.08
N THR A 186 6.95 22.10 22.94
CA THR A 186 5.65 21.50 23.28
C THR A 186 4.70 21.43 22.08
N ALA A 187 3.54 20.78 22.24
CA ALA A 187 2.40 20.88 21.33
C ALA A 187 1.10 20.60 22.08
N TRP A 188 0.04 21.36 21.77
CA TRP A 188 -1.31 21.15 22.27
C TRP A 188 -2.21 20.67 21.13
N VAL A 189 -2.78 19.47 21.28
CA VAL A 189 -3.50 18.79 20.19
C VAL A 189 -4.95 18.54 20.61
N PRO A 190 -5.95 19.13 19.93
CA PRO A 190 -7.37 18.93 20.24
C PRO A 190 -7.79 17.47 20.11
N ALA A 191 -8.82 17.06 20.86
CA ALA A 191 -9.44 15.74 20.75
C ALA A 191 -9.90 15.42 19.31
N THR A 192 -10.33 16.44 18.55
CA THR A 192 -10.76 16.32 17.15
C THR A 192 -9.62 16.07 16.14
N VAL A 193 -8.38 15.92 16.59
CA VAL A 193 -7.21 15.56 15.75
C VAL A 193 -6.81 14.08 15.95
N PHE A 194 -7.67 13.33 16.65
CA PHE A 194 -7.56 11.90 16.89
C PHE A 194 -8.82 11.15 16.41
N ASP A 195 -9.77 11.88 15.80
CA ASP A 195 -11.16 11.49 15.55
C ASP A 195 -11.42 11.34 14.04
N ASP A 196 -11.72 10.13 13.59
CA ASP A 196 -12.06 9.82 12.20
C ASP A 196 -13.59 9.71 12.03
N GLY A 197 -14.31 10.71 12.55
CA GLY A 197 -15.75 10.86 12.38
C GLY A 197 -16.62 10.09 13.39
N SER A 198 -16.27 10.11 14.68
CA SER A 198 -17.12 9.57 15.75
C SER A 198 -18.54 10.13 15.66
N TYR A 199 -19.55 9.28 15.94
CA TYR A 199 -20.95 9.65 15.84
C TYR A 199 -21.84 8.95 16.88
N ASP A 200 -23.10 9.36 16.92
CA ASP A 200 -24.14 8.87 17.83
C ASP A 200 -25.51 9.03 17.12
N GLU A 201 -26.46 8.11 17.30
CA GLU A 201 -27.76 8.22 16.65
C GLU A 201 -28.64 9.37 17.18
N CYS A 202 -28.43 9.83 18.41
CA CYS A 202 -29.27 10.83 19.08
C CYS A 202 -28.65 12.23 19.14
N SER A 203 -27.40 12.34 19.60
CA SER A 203 -26.48 13.46 19.35
C SER A 203 -25.16 13.21 20.08
N LEU A 204 -24.05 13.19 19.35
CA LEU A 204 -22.73 13.35 19.95
C LEU A 204 -22.66 14.74 20.59
N ALA A 205 -22.13 14.84 21.82
CA ALA A 205 -22.12 16.10 22.58
C ALA A 205 -20.71 16.65 22.82
N LYS A 206 -19.69 15.79 22.88
CA LYS A 206 -18.27 16.19 22.98
C LYS A 206 -17.32 15.04 22.69
N LEU A 207 -16.11 15.41 22.29
CA LEU A 207 -14.92 14.58 22.26
C LEU A 207 -13.97 15.03 23.37
N LEU A 208 -13.38 14.09 24.09
CA LEU A 208 -12.32 14.32 25.07
C LEU A 208 -11.14 13.39 24.77
N VAL A 209 -9.93 13.82 25.13
CA VAL A 209 -8.69 13.09 24.89
C VAL A 209 -7.88 12.97 26.18
N ARG A 210 -7.12 11.87 26.33
CA ARG A 210 -6.20 11.65 27.46
C ARG A 210 -4.97 10.85 27.04
N ARG A 211 -3.80 11.18 27.61
CA ARG A 211 -2.58 10.38 27.48
C ARG A 211 -2.65 9.14 28.36
N MET A 212 -2.29 7.97 27.84
CA MET A 212 -2.16 6.77 28.69
C MET A 212 -0.86 6.78 29.51
N ASN A 213 0.20 7.41 28.98
CA ASN A 213 1.50 7.55 29.65
C ASN A 213 1.81 9.03 29.93
N ASN A 214 1.86 9.38 31.21
CA ASN A 214 1.71 10.76 31.69
C ASN A 214 2.98 11.36 32.36
N VAL A 215 4.14 10.70 32.24
CA VAL A 215 5.28 10.97 33.14
C VAL A 215 6.22 12.08 32.64
N ASN A 216 6.10 12.52 31.38
CA ASN A 216 7.21 13.19 30.68
C ASN A 216 7.09 14.70 30.46
N CYS A 217 5.90 15.31 30.57
CA CYS A 217 5.66 16.73 30.23
C CYS A 217 5.09 17.55 31.41
N ALA A 218 5.42 17.18 32.65
CA ALA A 218 4.85 17.81 33.85
C ALA A 218 5.36 19.26 34.06
N PRO A 219 4.54 20.16 34.66
CA PRO A 219 3.21 19.92 35.22
C PRO A 219 2.08 19.93 34.18
N CYS A 220 1.07 19.08 34.36
CA CYS A 220 -0.17 19.12 33.58
C CYS A 220 -0.92 20.45 33.84
N GLU A 221 -1.54 20.99 32.79
CA GLU A 221 -2.47 22.12 32.91
C GLU A 221 -3.85 21.67 33.42
N THR A 222 -4.62 22.59 33.98
CA THR A 222 -5.99 22.33 34.44
C THR A 222 -6.88 21.85 33.28
N PRO A 223 -7.54 20.67 33.37
CA PRO A 223 -8.32 20.14 32.26
C PRO A 223 -9.44 21.07 31.79
N GLU A 224 -9.55 21.27 30.49
CA GLU A 224 -10.69 21.93 29.84
C GLU A 224 -11.76 20.93 29.38
N PHE A 225 -13.04 21.32 29.45
CA PHE A 225 -14.18 20.49 29.06
C PHE A 225 -15.21 21.27 28.23
N PRO A 226 -15.56 20.84 26.99
CA PRO A 226 -16.57 21.51 26.18
C PRO A 226 -17.95 21.55 26.87
N GLY A 227 -18.59 22.73 26.85
CA GLY A 227 -19.89 22.96 27.49
C GLY A 227 -19.84 23.07 29.02
N PHE A 228 -18.66 23.28 29.61
CA PHE A 228 -18.46 23.51 31.05
C PHE A 228 -17.64 24.79 31.31
N THR A 229 -17.67 25.28 32.55
CA THR A 229 -16.89 26.44 32.99
C THR A 229 -16.24 26.14 34.33
N LEU A 230 -14.91 26.23 34.41
CA LEU A 230 -14.17 26.12 35.67
C LEU A 230 -14.60 27.24 36.63
N LEU A 231 -15.02 26.87 37.84
CA LEU A 231 -15.47 27.77 38.89
C LEU A 231 -14.33 28.12 39.88
N GLY A 232 -13.42 27.18 40.09
CA GLY A 232 -12.36 27.29 41.08
C GLY A 232 -11.73 25.95 41.41
N GLU A 233 -10.71 26.01 42.26
CA GLU A 233 -9.86 24.90 42.63
C GLU A 233 -9.73 24.86 44.16
N TYR A 234 -9.77 23.68 44.77
CA TYR A 234 -9.60 23.49 46.21
C TYR A 234 -8.50 22.46 46.52
N GLY A 235 -7.92 22.53 47.71
CA GLY A 235 -6.84 21.62 48.14
C GLY A 235 -5.45 21.99 47.61
N THR A 236 -4.48 21.08 47.78
CA THR A 236 -3.06 21.31 47.45
C THR A 236 -2.34 20.02 47.07
N GLY A 237 -1.42 20.10 46.11
CA GLY A 237 -0.61 18.95 45.68
C GLY A 237 -1.45 17.91 44.95
N VAL A 238 -1.36 16.65 45.36
CA VAL A 238 -2.14 15.53 44.80
C VAL A 238 -3.60 15.48 45.28
N ASN A 239 -3.93 16.18 46.36
CA ASN A 239 -5.31 16.34 46.85
C ASN A 239 -5.82 17.69 46.36
N LYS A 240 -6.01 17.83 45.04
CA LYS A 240 -6.46 19.08 44.41
C LYS A 240 -7.68 18.81 43.54
N HIS A 241 -8.78 19.50 43.86
CA HIS A 241 -10.11 19.24 43.34
C HIS A 241 -10.52 20.44 42.47
N TYR A 242 -10.97 20.16 41.25
CA TYR A 242 -11.29 21.15 40.23
C TYR A 242 -12.80 21.12 39.96
N TYR A 243 -13.47 22.27 40.08
CA TYR A 243 -14.93 22.36 40.10
C TYR A 243 -15.47 23.05 38.84
N TYR A 244 -16.37 22.40 38.10
CA TYR A 244 -16.87 22.88 36.81
C TYR A 244 -18.40 22.93 36.76
N LEU A 245 -18.98 24.07 36.38
CA LEU A 245 -20.43 24.20 36.14
C LEU A 245 -20.78 23.86 34.68
N SER A 246 -21.83 23.07 34.47
CA SER A 246 -22.38 22.81 33.13
C SER A 246 -23.03 24.07 32.54
N GLN A 247 -22.75 24.36 31.28
CA GLN A 247 -23.37 25.49 30.56
C GLN A 247 -24.81 25.13 30.12
N HIS A 248 -25.09 23.86 29.87
CA HIS A 248 -26.41 23.33 29.53
C HIS A 248 -27.12 22.72 30.74
N LYS A 249 -28.46 22.66 30.68
CA LYS A 249 -29.28 21.95 31.67
C LYS A 249 -29.39 20.46 31.26
N ALA A 250 -29.31 19.55 32.23
CA ALA A 250 -29.47 18.10 32.04
C ALA A 250 -30.35 17.51 33.16
N THR A 251 -30.86 16.29 32.98
CA THR A 251 -31.51 15.56 34.07
C THR A 251 -30.46 15.08 35.09
N PRO A 252 -30.80 14.86 36.36
CA PRO A 252 -29.83 14.37 37.37
C PRO A 252 -29.12 13.05 36.99
N LYS A 253 -29.78 12.22 36.18
CA LYS A 253 -29.24 10.96 35.64
C LYS A 253 -28.20 11.17 34.54
N SER A 254 -28.50 12.06 33.57
CA SER A 254 -27.56 12.46 32.50
C SER A 254 -26.36 13.24 33.07
N ALA A 255 -26.60 14.08 34.08
CA ALA A 255 -25.55 14.81 34.80
C ALA A 255 -24.51 13.87 35.43
N LEU A 256 -24.96 12.82 36.14
CA LEU A 256 -24.08 11.83 36.76
C LEU A 256 -23.33 10.99 35.73
N LYS A 257 -24.02 10.55 34.66
CA LYS A 257 -23.40 9.86 33.51
C LYS A 257 -22.26 10.71 32.90
N THR A 258 -22.56 11.98 32.58
CA THR A 258 -21.60 12.92 31.99
C THR A 258 -20.40 13.21 32.90
N ALA A 259 -20.62 13.34 34.22
CA ALA A 259 -19.53 13.49 35.18
C ALA A 259 -18.55 12.31 35.15
N LYS A 260 -19.08 11.07 35.20
CA LYS A 260 -18.30 9.83 35.06
C LYS A 260 -17.58 9.75 33.70
N ALA A 261 -18.24 10.19 32.63
CA ALA A 261 -17.68 10.24 31.28
C ALA A 261 -16.50 11.23 31.16
N MET A 262 -16.53 12.34 31.91
CA MET A 262 -15.40 13.28 32.02
C MET A 262 -14.24 12.76 32.90
N GLY A 263 -14.35 11.56 33.49
CA GLY A 263 -13.39 11.03 34.47
C GLY A 263 -13.53 11.66 35.85
N GLY A 264 -14.64 12.35 36.11
CA GLY A 264 -14.95 13.01 37.37
C GLY A 264 -16.13 12.38 38.11
N TYR A 265 -16.62 13.14 39.09
CA TYR A 265 -17.71 12.77 39.96
C TYR A 265 -18.74 13.89 40.03
N GLY A 266 -19.98 13.57 40.40
CA GLY A 266 -20.87 14.58 40.96
C GLY A 266 -20.22 15.11 42.24
N VAL A 267 -20.20 16.43 42.43
CA VAL A 267 -19.46 17.08 43.53
C VAL A 267 -19.69 16.40 44.89
N SER A 268 -18.63 16.30 45.67
CA SER A 268 -18.65 15.93 47.08
C SER A 268 -17.96 17.02 47.92
N TYR A 269 -17.93 16.84 49.24
CA TYR A 269 -17.06 17.65 50.11
C TYR A 269 -16.49 16.76 51.23
N GLU A 270 -15.16 16.68 51.31
CA GLU A 270 -14.46 16.04 52.41
C GLU A 270 -14.49 16.91 53.69
N THR A 271 -14.65 18.23 53.52
CA THR A 271 -14.58 19.18 54.65
C THR A 271 -15.63 20.31 54.61
N GLY A 272 -15.94 20.85 55.79
CA GLY A 272 -16.79 22.04 55.90
C GLY A 272 -16.17 23.33 55.32
N ALA A 273 -14.84 23.36 55.16
CA ALA A 273 -14.12 24.48 54.54
C ALA A 273 -14.23 24.43 53.01
N GLU A 274 -14.08 23.24 52.43
CA GLU A 274 -14.31 22.94 51.01
C GLU A 274 -15.74 23.26 50.58
N ARG A 275 -16.75 22.76 51.32
CA ARG A 275 -18.16 23.11 51.11
C ARG A 275 -18.40 24.62 51.13
N THR A 276 -17.62 25.37 51.90
CA THR A 276 -17.68 26.85 51.93
C THR A 276 -16.98 27.46 50.71
N ALA A 277 -15.86 26.91 50.26
CA ALA A 277 -15.18 27.33 49.03
C ALA A 277 -16.06 27.08 47.78
N ILE A 278 -16.63 25.88 47.63
CA ILE A 278 -17.55 25.53 46.53
C ILE A 278 -18.74 26.49 46.51
N ARG A 279 -19.39 26.72 47.67
CA ARG A 279 -20.50 27.68 47.78
C ARG A 279 -20.09 29.12 47.44
N ASN A 280 -18.85 29.53 47.73
CA ASN A 280 -18.33 30.86 47.34
C ASN A 280 -18.02 30.95 45.84
N PHE A 281 -17.43 29.91 45.22
CA PHE A 281 -17.24 29.85 43.77
C PHE A 281 -18.59 29.95 43.05
N VAL A 282 -19.57 29.18 43.53
CA VAL A 282 -20.94 29.17 43.05
C VAL A 282 -21.66 30.51 43.25
N ALA A 283 -21.54 31.15 44.43
CA ALA A 283 -22.17 32.46 44.70
C ALA A 283 -21.49 33.65 43.99
N SER A 284 -20.36 33.44 43.32
CA SER A 284 -19.79 34.42 42.38
C SER A 284 -20.53 34.45 41.04
N ILE A 285 -21.33 33.42 40.76
CA ILE A 285 -22.17 33.28 39.57
C ILE A 285 -23.52 33.96 39.86
N ASN A 286 -24.04 34.71 38.88
CA ASN A 286 -25.22 35.56 39.07
C ASN A 286 -26.44 34.80 39.65
N ASP A 287 -27.09 35.43 40.64
CA ASP A 287 -28.00 34.86 41.66
C ASP A 287 -29.41 34.48 41.12
N THR A 288 -29.47 33.96 39.90
CA THR A 288 -30.69 33.72 39.10
C THR A 288 -30.65 32.41 38.30
N LEU A 289 -29.67 31.55 38.54
CA LEU A 289 -29.46 30.30 37.81
C LEU A 289 -29.75 29.08 38.70
N ASP A 290 -30.71 28.23 38.30
CA ASP A 290 -30.92 26.93 38.93
C ASP A 290 -29.82 25.94 38.51
N PHE A 291 -29.06 25.46 39.49
CA PHE A 291 -28.10 24.37 39.33
C PHE A 291 -28.17 23.40 40.51
N LEU A 292 -27.49 22.27 40.34
CA LEU A 292 -27.35 21.19 41.31
C LEU A 292 -25.88 21.03 41.76
N VAL A 293 -25.67 20.82 43.05
CA VAL A 293 -24.40 20.40 43.64
C VAL A 293 -24.59 19.02 44.28
N GLY A 294 -23.65 18.10 44.03
CA GLY A 294 -23.72 16.74 44.55
C GLY A 294 -23.45 16.69 46.06
N TYR A 295 -23.99 15.66 46.73
CA TYR A 295 -23.93 15.50 48.18
C TYR A 295 -23.74 14.02 48.57
N THR A 296 -22.93 13.83 49.62
CA THR A 296 -22.80 12.60 50.44
C THR A 296 -22.98 13.03 51.92
N ASP A 297 -23.38 12.19 52.87
CA ASP A 297 -23.45 10.72 52.94
C ASP A 297 -24.79 10.26 53.58
N LEU A 298 -25.12 8.97 53.51
CA LEU A 298 -26.26 8.36 54.22
C LEU A 298 -25.79 7.58 55.43
N ILE A 299 -26.67 7.39 56.41
CA ILE A 299 -26.54 6.24 57.31
C ILE A 299 -26.84 4.97 56.49
N THR A 300 -25.77 4.35 55.98
CA THR A 300 -25.68 3.06 55.29
C THR A 300 -26.44 2.92 53.95
N GLU A 301 -25.72 3.12 52.84
CA GLU A 301 -25.93 2.46 51.53
C GLU A 301 -27.28 2.69 50.79
N GLY A 302 -27.96 3.82 51.05
CA GLY A 302 -29.33 4.09 50.54
C GLY A 302 -29.45 4.83 49.18
N ILE A 303 -29.50 6.17 49.20
CA ILE A 303 -30.00 7.01 48.09
C ILE A 303 -29.24 8.34 47.97
N HIS A 304 -28.67 8.62 46.80
CA HIS A 304 -28.00 9.89 46.49
C HIS A 304 -29.01 11.02 46.20
N VAL A 305 -28.74 12.24 46.67
CA VAL A 305 -29.61 13.43 46.47
C VAL A 305 -28.75 14.65 46.13
N TRP A 306 -29.24 15.55 45.28
CA TRP A 306 -28.57 16.81 44.91
C TRP A 306 -29.15 18.00 45.71
N GLU A 307 -28.31 18.93 46.17
CA GLU A 307 -28.76 20.23 46.70
C GLU A 307 -28.89 21.24 45.56
N SER A 308 -29.90 22.12 45.63
CA SER A 308 -30.11 23.23 44.70
C SER A 308 -30.29 24.54 45.45
N THR A 309 -29.88 25.65 44.83
CA THR A 309 -30.08 27.02 45.33
C THR A 309 -31.49 27.57 45.12
N ALA A 310 -32.33 26.89 44.33
CA ALA A 310 -33.71 27.30 44.13
C ALA A 310 -34.52 27.26 45.44
N THR A 311 -35.27 28.33 45.72
CA THR A 311 -36.05 28.50 46.98
C THR A 311 -37.17 27.48 47.19
N ASN A 312 -37.46 26.64 46.19
CA ASN A 312 -38.44 25.55 46.24
C ASN A 312 -37.81 24.14 46.21
N ALA A 313 -36.48 24.01 46.33
CA ALA A 313 -35.80 22.71 46.39
C ALA A 313 -35.97 22.02 47.75
N MET A 314 -35.92 20.68 47.77
CA MET A 314 -36.26 19.88 48.97
C MET A 314 -35.20 19.99 50.08
N SER A 315 -35.55 20.66 51.17
CA SER A 315 -34.78 20.67 52.41
C SER A 315 -35.02 19.40 53.23
N VAL A 316 -33.93 18.69 53.57
CA VAL A 316 -33.91 17.59 54.55
C VAL A 316 -32.81 17.90 55.58
N THR A 317 -33.07 17.71 56.88
CA THR A 317 -32.34 18.43 57.94
C THR A 317 -31.65 17.55 58.99
N ASN A 318 -30.33 17.76 59.13
CA ASN A 318 -29.47 17.41 60.29
C ASN A 318 -29.26 15.89 60.55
N ASN A 319 -28.24 15.43 61.30
CA ASN A 319 -27.22 16.12 62.09
C ASN A 319 -25.85 15.40 62.09
N ALA A 320 -24.81 16.03 62.64
CA ALA A 320 -23.39 15.72 62.45
C ALA A 320 -22.81 14.42 63.08
N ALA A 321 -21.91 13.78 62.33
CA ALA A 321 -20.64 13.17 62.78
C ALA A 321 -19.59 13.25 61.63
N LEU A 322 -18.34 12.83 61.85
CA LEU A 322 -17.21 13.06 60.93
C LEU A 322 -16.80 11.82 60.11
N LYS A 323 -16.58 12.05 58.79
CA LYS A 323 -15.73 11.31 57.82
C LYS A 323 -16.04 9.83 57.50
N ASP A 324 -16.16 9.51 56.21
CA ASP A 324 -15.11 8.78 55.46
C ASP A 324 -15.31 8.85 53.91
N TYR A 325 -14.42 8.21 53.14
CA TYR A 325 -14.35 8.23 51.66
C TYR A 325 -15.38 7.31 50.97
N VAL A 326 -15.69 7.61 49.69
CA VAL A 326 -16.53 6.77 48.81
C VAL A 326 -15.72 6.24 47.61
N ILE A 327 -15.86 4.94 47.32
CA ILE A 327 -15.40 4.30 46.07
C ILE A 327 -16.61 3.69 45.39
N VAL A 328 -16.86 4.04 44.12
CA VAL A 328 -17.97 3.50 43.34
C VAL A 328 -17.46 2.44 42.36
N GLN A 329 -17.76 1.17 42.63
CA GLN A 329 -17.65 0.07 41.66
C GLN A 329 -19.00 -0.64 41.49
N ASN A 330 -19.30 -1.03 40.25
CA ASN A 330 -20.38 -1.94 39.83
C ASN A 330 -21.85 -1.49 40.05
N ASP A 331 -22.32 -0.61 39.16
CA ASP A 331 -23.61 -0.64 38.42
C ASP A 331 -24.85 -1.40 38.98
N ALA A 332 -25.16 -1.29 40.28
CA ALA A 332 -26.41 -1.81 40.85
C ALA A 332 -27.15 -0.84 41.79
N ALA A 333 -26.46 0.15 42.38
CA ALA A 333 -26.90 0.88 43.57
C ALA A 333 -27.75 2.17 43.30
N LEU A 334 -28.65 2.14 42.32
CA LEU A 334 -29.63 3.24 42.08
C LEU A 334 -31.10 2.78 42.06
N MET A 335 -31.37 1.54 42.51
CA MET A 335 -32.73 1.05 42.76
C MET A 335 -33.10 1.22 44.24
N GLY A 336 -34.22 1.88 44.54
CA GLY A 336 -34.91 1.62 45.81
C GLY A 336 -35.45 0.19 45.85
N ASN A 337 -35.96 -0.26 47.01
CA ASN A 337 -36.47 -1.63 47.24
C ASN A 337 -37.64 -2.10 46.34
N ASN A 338 -38.06 -1.27 45.38
CA ASN A 338 -39.12 -1.50 44.40
C ASN A 338 -38.63 -1.34 42.94
N GLY A 339 -37.32 -1.20 42.71
CA GLY A 339 -36.72 -1.01 41.38
C GLY A 339 -36.83 0.40 40.79
N ARG A 340 -37.36 1.38 41.53
CA ARG A 340 -37.65 2.75 41.04
C ARG A 340 -36.77 3.80 41.72
N LEU A 341 -36.28 4.76 40.94
CA LEU A 341 -35.54 5.94 41.40
C LEU A 341 -36.43 6.81 42.31
N LEU A 342 -35.90 7.25 43.46
CA LEU A 342 -36.61 8.11 44.40
C LEU A 342 -36.39 9.60 44.10
N ALA A 343 -37.10 10.05 43.07
CA ALA A 343 -37.61 11.41 42.88
C ALA A 343 -36.72 12.60 43.31
N VAL A 344 -35.74 12.94 42.48
CA VAL A 344 -35.90 14.23 41.78
C VAL A 344 -36.78 13.94 40.55
N ASP A 345 -37.64 14.86 40.15
CA ASP A 345 -38.44 14.68 38.93
C ASP A 345 -37.50 14.60 37.71
N ASN A 346 -37.37 13.40 37.13
CA ASN A 346 -36.49 13.14 35.98
C ASN A 346 -36.89 13.93 34.72
N SER A 347 -38.08 14.54 34.67
CA SER A 347 -38.45 15.46 33.58
C SER A 347 -37.83 16.86 33.71
N VAL A 348 -37.34 17.23 34.90
CA VAL A 348 -36.80 18.57 35.17
C VAL A 348 -35.28 18.59 34.96
N GLN A 349 -34.84 19.49 34.08
CA GLN A 349 -33.42 19.69 33.77
C GLN A 349 -32.83 20.87 34.56
N PHE A 350 -31.61 20.69 35.05
CA PHE A 350 -30.85 21.69 35.81
C PHE A 350 -29.42 21.80 35.28
N ARG A 351 -28.74 22.93 35.50
CA ARG A 351 -27.27 22.94 35.41
C ARG A 351 -26.70 22.13 36.58
N TYR A 352 -25.46 21.68 36.50
CA TYR A 352 -24.86 20.87 37.57
C TYR A 352 -23.36 21.13 37.68
N VAL A 353 -22.81 20.95 38.88
CA VAL A 353 -21.38 21.05 39.13
C VAL A 353 -20.74 19.66 39.13
N VAL A 354 -19.61 19.53 38.45
CA VAL A 354 -18.76 18.33 38.37
C VAL A 354 -17.44 18.59 39.10
N GLU A 355 -16.92 17.55 39.76
CA GLU A 355 -15.64 17.52 40.44
C GLU A 355 -14.64 16.64 39.66
N ILE A 356 -13.44 17.16 39.41
CA ILE A 356 -12.33 16.46 38.74
C ILE A 356 -11.12 16.45 39.68
N THR A 357 -10.48 15.29 39.83
CA THR A 357 -9.34 15.07 40.75
C THR A 357 -8.05 14.64 40.05
N ASP A 358 -8.11 14.24 38.78
CA ASP A 358 -6.94 14.00 37.93
C ASP A 358 -6.69 15.22 37.02
N PRO A 359 -5.70 16.09 37.32
CA PRO A 359 -5.36 17.22 36.45
C PRO A 359 -4.73 16.80 35.12
N CYS A 360 -4.39 15.52 34.97
CA CYS A 360 -3.87 14.94 33.75
C CYS A 360 -4.89 13.97 33.12
N GLY A 361 -6.16 14.12 33.52
CA GLY A 361 -7.29 13.29 33.12
C GLY A 361 -7.77 13.58 31.69
N TRP A 362 -9.07 13.38 31.47
CA TRP A 362 -9.69 13.71 30.19
C TRP A 362 -9.77 15.22 30.01
N SER A 363 -9.49 15.71 28.80
CA SER A 363 -9.62 17.13 28.45
C SER A 363 -9.99 17.34 26.99
N SER A 364 -10.29 18.57 26.57
CA SER A 364 -10.47 18.96 25.17
C SER A 364 -9.19 18.84 24.33
N HIS A 365 -8.01 18.85 24.97
CA HIS A 365 -6.70 18.79 24.32
C HIS A 365 -5.72 17.87 25.08
N ALA A 366 -4.74 17.31 24.37
CA ALA A 366 -3.61 16.59 24.96
C ALA A 366 -2.29 17.33 24.68
N GLN A 367 -1.41 17.42 25.69
CA GLN A 367 -0.10 18.04 25.58
C GLN A 367 1.00 17.02 25.24
N PHE A 368 1.91 17.38 24.35
CA PHE A 368 3.11 16.62 24.02
C PHE A 368 4.35 17.51 24.16
N CYS A 369 5.52 16.91 24.35
CA CYS A 369 6.78 17.65 24.49
C CYS A 369 7.98 16.89 23.91
N CYS A 370 9.16 17.52 23.88
CA CYS A 370 10.41 16.90 23.37
C CYS A 370 10.70 15.50 23.96
N ALA A 371 10.31 15.25 25.22
CA ALA A 371 10.48 13.96 25.89
C ALA A 371 9.49 12.86 25.40
N ASP A 372 8.70 13.13 24.35
CA ASP A 372 7.88 12.17 23.62
C ASP A 372 8.41 11.81 22.22
N ILE A 373 9.45 12.49 21.73
CA ILE A 373 10.06 12.21 20.43
C ILE A 373 10.59 10.76 20.39
N GLY A 374 10.42 10.10 19.24
CA GLY A 374 11.02 8.79 18.97
C GLY A 374 10.34 7.59 19.66
N ALA A 375 9.20 7.80 20.34
CA ALA A 375 8.43 6.72 20.94
C ALA A 375 6.92 6.96 20.79
N ASN A 376 6.21 6.03 20.16
CA ASN A 376 4.75 6.11 20.00
C ASN A 376 4.07 6.31 21.36
N ARG A 377 3.25 7.35 21.47
CA ARG A 377 2.49 7.68 22.67
C ARG A 377 1.04 7.25 22.46
N MET A 378 0.61 6.25 23.20
CA MET A 378 -0.80 5.86 23.19
C MET A 378 -1.65 6.92 23.86
N VAL A 379 -2.63 7.39 23.09
CA VAL A 379 -3.65 8.35 23.46
C VAL A 379 -4.99 7.61 23.42
N ALA A 380 -5.86 7.90 24.38
CA ALA A 380 -7.25 7.50 24.32
C ALA A 380 -8.09 8.72 23.88
N LEU A 381 -8.95 8.51 22.88
CA LEU A 381 -10.05 9.42 22.53
C LEU A 381 -11.33 8.86 23.15
N ARG A 382 -12.21 9.75 23.60
CA ARG A 382 -13.52 9.43 24.16
C ARG A 382 -14.61 10.25 23.48
N ALA A 383 -15.55 9.57 22.84
CA ALA A 383 -16.80 10.13 22.37
C ALA A 383 -17.82 10.11 23.54
N ILE A 384 -18.57 11.20 23.73
CA ILE A 384 -19.62 11.32 24.76
C ILE A 384 -20.87 11.92 24.12
N ASP A 385 -22.02 11.26 24.26
CA ASP A 385 -23.33 11.70 23.76
C ASP A 385 -24.03 12.72 24.69
N ALA A 386 -25.22 13.17 24.28
CA ALA A 386 -26.04 14.12 25.04
C ALA A 386 -26.72 13.52 26.30
N SER A 387 -26.90 12.20 26.36
CA SER A 387 -27.39 11.45 27.53
C SER A 387 -26.28 11.20 28.57
N GLY A 388 -25.02 11.34 28.18
CA GLY A 388 -23.82 11.11 28.96
C GLY A 388 -23.25 9.69 28.88
N ASN A 389 -23.72 8.82 27.96
CA ASN A 389 -22.96 7.59 27.69
C ASN A 389 -21.67 7.95 26.92
N PHE A 390 -20.73 7.02 26.89
CA PHE A 390 -19.43 7.26 26.28
C PHE A 390 -18.78 5.97 25.80
N ASN A 391 -17.86 6.12 24.85
CA ASN A 391 -17.06 5.03 24.32
C ASN A 391 -15.64 5.53 24.01
N ASP A 392 -14.66 4.62 24.11
CA ASP A 392 -13.23 4.95 24.02
C ASP A 392 -12.58 4.24 22.84
N CYS A 393 -11.72 4.95 22.11
CA CYS A 393 -10.83 4.36 21.10
C CYS A 393 -9.39 4.86 21.30
N MET A 394 -8.43 4.22 20.62
CA MET A 394 -6.99 4.33 20.93
C MET A 394 -6.18 4.77 19.72
N VAL A 395 -5.42 5.86 19.84
CA VAL A 395 -4.55 6.40 18.78
C VAL A 395 -3.08 6.29 19.15
N SER A 396 -2.23 5.91 18.17
CA SER A 396 -0.78 5.94 18.30
C SER A 396 -0.22 7.29 17.85
N ALA A 397 -0.05 8.23 18.79
CA ALA A 397 0.56 9.53 18.49
C ALA A 397 2.07 9.41 18.26
N VAL A 398 2.55 9.95 17.13
CA VAL A 398 3.98 10.00 16.74
C VAL A 398 4.47 11.44 16.82
N ILE A 399 5.31 11.72 17.81
CA ILE A 399 5.79 13.08 18.09
C ILE A 399 7.09 13.32 17.31
N GLN A 400 7.11 14.39 16.53
CA GLN A 400 8.23 14.82 15.70
C GLN A 400 8.60 16.25 16.04
N ASP A 401 9.89 16.50 16.30
CA ASP A 401 10.43 17.83 16.06
C ASP A 401 10.64 18.05 14.54
N LYS A 402 10.42 19.29 14.09
CA LYS A 402 10.51 19.72 12.69
C LYS A 402 11.28 21.05 12.53
N ILE A 403 11.81 21.62 13.61
CA ILE A 403 12.46 22.93 13.62
C ILE A 403 13.98 22.72 13.63
N GLY A 404 14.66 23.04 12.52
CA GLY A 404 16.09 22.77 12.39
C GLY A 404 16.99 23.64 13.30
N PRO A 405 18.17 23.15 13.68
CA PRO A 405 19.06 23.78 14.65
C PRO A 405 19.64 25.11 14.16
N THR A 406 19.87 26.03 15.09
CA THR A 406 20.55 27.31 14.82
C THR A 406 22.05 27.21 15.12
N ILE A 407 22.91 27.81 14.29
CA ILE A 407 24.37 27.81 14.45
C ILE A 407 24.97 29.22 14.30
N THR A 408 25.89 29.59 15.20
CA THR A 408 26.64 30.85 15.19
C THR A 408 28.14 30.59 15.02
N CYS A 409 28.76 31.24 14.03
CA CYS A 409 30.18 31.08 13.72
C CYS A 409 31.10 32.03 14.48
N PRO A 410 32.38 31.67 14.70
CA PRO A 410 33.42 32.62 15.10
C PRO A 410 33.69 33.61 13.96
N GLY A 411 34.02 34.85 14.31
CA GLY A 411 34.38 35.88 13.34
C GLY A 411 35.69 35.62 12.59
N ASP A 412 35.82 36.27 11.44
CA ASP A 412 36.98 36.19 10.54
C ASP A 412 38.27 36.76 11.17
N ARG A 413 39.44 36.36 10.64
CA ARG A 413 40.77 36.80 11.12
C ARG A 413 41.76 37.03 9.98
N THR A 414 42.77 37.86 10.24
CA THR A 414 43.95 38.05 9.37
C THR A 414 45.24 37.91 10.19
N VAL A 415 46.27 37.28 9.62
CA VAL A 415 47.58 36.98 10.26
C VAL A 415 48.72 37.04 9.22
N SER A 416 49.98 37.00 9.66
CA SER A 416 51.16 37.07 8.77
C SER A 416 51.43 35.76 7.99
N CYS A 417 52.14 35.85 6.87
CA CYS A 417 52.56 34.71 6.02
C CYS A 417 53.47 33.70 6.74
N ASP A 418 54.17 34.12 7.80
CA ASP A 418 55.00 33.27 8.65
C ASP A 418 54.33 32.85 9.98
N PHE A 419 53.06 33.22 10.18
CA PHE A 419 52.31 32.90 11.40
C PHE A 419 52.22 31.38 11.62
N VAL A 420 52.80 30.90 12.72
CA VAL A 420 52.84 29.48 13.06
C VAL A 420 51.52 29.05 13.72
N TYR A 421 50.66 28.40 12.92
CA TYR A 421 49.44 27.72 13.37
C TYR A 421 49.60 26.20 13.24
N ASP A 422 48.78 25.42 13.96
CA ASP A 422 48.66 23.98 13.71
C ASP A 422 47.59 23.71 12.64
N PRO A 423 47.95 23.28 11.41
CA PRO A 423 46.97 22.96 10.36
C PRO A 423 46.07 21.77 10.73
N LYS A 424 46.43 20.97 11.74
CA LYS A 424 45.59 19.89 12.28
C LYS A 424 44.67 20.34 13.42
N ASN A 425 44.84 21.55 13.96
CA ASN A 425 44.08 22.03 15.12
C ASN A 425 43.71 23.53 15.05
N LEU A 426 43.12 23.94 13.93
CA LEU A 426 42.61 25.31 13.70
C LEU A 426 41.65 25.82 14.79
N ARG A 427 41.03 24.92 15.58
CA ARG A 427 40.18 25.28 16.73
C ARG A 427 40.91 26.13 17.76
N LYS A 428 42.16 25.80 18.05
CA LYS A 428 42.96 26.42 19.12
C LYS A 428 43.22 27.90 18.85
N ASP A 429 43.61 28.22 17.61
CA ASP A 429 44.13 29.54 17.25
C ASP A 429 43.07 30.42 16.53
N PHE A 430 41.99 29.83 16.01
CA PHE A 430 40.92 30.52 15.26
C PHE A 430 39.48 30.26 15.75
N GLY A 431 39.28 29.46 16.81
CA GLY A 431 37.99 29.31 17.48
C GLY A 431 37.04 28.25 16.92
N TRP A 432 35.83 28.21 17.49
CA TRP A 432 34.80 27.16 17.32
C TRP A 432 33.37 27.72 17.40
N PRO A 433 32.43 27.29 16.55
CA PRO A 433 31.04 27.76 16.57
C PRO A 433 30.26 27.21 17.77
N THR A 434 29.10 27.82 18.02
CA THR A 434 28.07 27.35 18.96
C THR A 434 26.77 27.04 18.21
N ALA A 435 26.01 26.05 18.67
CA ALA A 435 24.72 25.69 18.09
C ALA A 435 23.69 25.38 19.18
N THR A 436 22.41 25.59 18.87
CA THR A 436 21.26 25.47 19.78
C THR A 436 20.03 25.02 19.03
N ASP A 437 19.16 24.25 19.68
CA ASP A 437 17.94 23.65 19.13
C ASP A 437 16.81 23.73 20.17
N ASN A 438 15.55 23.51 19.77
CA ASN A 438 14.38 23.54 20.67
C ASN A 438 14.20 22.26 21.49
N CYS A 439 14.68 21.11 21.01
CA CYS A 439 14.56 19.83 21.71
C CYS A 439 15.91 19.16 22.05
N GLU A 440 16.99 19.48 21.33
CA GLU A 440 18.31 18.85 21.55
C GLU A 440 19.45 19.84 21.84
N ASN A 441 20.66 19.29 22.06
CA ASN A 441 21.92 20.05 22.00
C ASN A 441 22.66 19.60 20.73
N PRO A 442 22.48 20.30 19.59
CA PRO A 442 22.82 19.77 18.28
C PRO A 442 24.34 19.75 18.06
N THR A 443 24.87 18.66 17.52
CA THR A 443 26.32 18.44 17.43
C THR A 443 26.88 18.80 16.06
N ILE A 444 28.10 19.35 16.02
CA ILE A 444 28.75 19.80 14.78
C ILE A 444 29.25 18.56 14.03
N THR A 445 28.46 18.09 13.07
CA THR A 445 28.63 16.82 12.35
C THR A 445 29.70 16.88 11.26
N ARG A 446 29.91 18.05 10.64
CA ARG A 446 30.86 18.20 9.52
C ARG A 446 31.57 19.55 9.53
N ILE A 447 32.84 19.53 9.15
CA ILE A 447 33.68 20.72 8.98
C ILE A 447 34.46 20.58 7.66
N ASP A 448 34.05 21.34 6.65
CA ASP A 448 34.83 21.49 5.42
C ASP A 448 35.84 22.64 5.62
N SER A 449 37.08 22.46 5.20
CA SER A 449 38.11 23.51 5.28
C SER A 449 38.86 23.63 3.96
N VAL A 450 38.51 24.66 3.19
CA VAL A 450 39.16 24.98 1.91
C VAL A 450 40.34 25.88 2.19
N ASN A 451 41.55 25.40 1.88
CA ASN A 451 42.78 26.17 2.02
C ASN A 451 43.24 26.66 0.63
N THR A 452 43.32 27.97 0.45
CA THR A 452 43.78 28.67 -0.77
C THR A 452 45.09 29.45 -0.52
N ILE A 453 45.81 29.15 0.56
CA ILE A 453 47.16 29.65 0.78
C ILE A 453 48.08 29.16 -0.35
N ASN A 454 48.68 30.11 -1.05
CA ASN A 454 49.57 29.86 -2.19
C ASN A 454 51.01 29.55 -1.75
N SER A 455 51.90 29.31 -2.73
CA SER A 455 53.32 29.00 -2.50
C SER A 455 54.11 30.09 -1.75
N CYS A 456 53.65 31.35 -1.76
CA CYS A 456 54.21 32.45 -0.97
C CYS A 456 53.72 32.47 0.49
N ARG A 457 52.92 31.48 0.92
CA ARG A 457 52.20 31.43 2.19
C ARG A 457 51.15 32.54 2.37
N ILE A 458 50.61 33.05 1.26
CA ILE A 458 49.62 34.13 1.21
C ILE A 458 48.30 33.57 0.67
N GLY A 459 47.16 33.91 1.27
CA GLY A 459 45.85 33.40 0.82
C GLY A 459 44.86 33.24 1.97
N LYS A 460 43.90 32.30 1.84
CA LYS A 460 42.81 32.15 2.82
C LYS A 460 42.53 30.71 3.23
N ILE A 461 42.08 30.51 4.47
CA ILE A 461 41.45 29.27 4.93
C ILE A 461 39.97 29.57 5.20
N THR A 462 39.08 28.95 4.43
CA THR A 462 37.63 29.06 4.58
C THR A 462 37.11 27.80 5.26
N ARG A 463 36.64 27.95 6.51
CA ARG A 463 36.10 26.87 7.36
C ARG A 463 34.58 26.94 7.31
N ARG A 464 33.92 25.97 6.67
CA ARG A 464 32.45 25.79 6.73
C ARG A 464 32.14 24.75 7.79
N PHE A 465 31.31 25.13 8.75
CA PHE A 465 30.80 24.23 9.79
C PHE A 465 29.35 23.86 9.47
N MET A 466 28.99 22.60 9.69
CA MET A 466 27.64 22.10 9.57
C MET A 466 27.27 21.37 10.87
N VAL A 467 26.07 21.64 11.35
CA VAL A 467 25.44 21.00 12.51
C VAL A 467 24.24 20.20 12.02
N THR A 468 23.94 19.08 12.68
CA THR A 468 22.76 18.27 12.41
C THR A 468 22.10 17.89 13.73
N ASP A 469 20.77 17.93 13.79
CA ASP A 469 19.98 17.34 14.88
C ASP A 469 19.80 15.82 14.69
N ALA A 470 19.26 15.10 15.68
CA ALA A 470 18.93 13.69 15.54
C ALA A 470 17.81 13.42 14.51
N GLY A 471 17.03 14.45 14.15
CA GLY A 471 16.05 14.43 13.06
C GLY A 471 16.65 14.57 11.65
N GLY A 472 17.99 14.65 11.52
CA GLY A 472 18.70 14.73 10.25
C GLY A 472 18.69 16.11 9.57
N ARG A 473 18.09 17.14 10.17
CA ARG A 473 18.02 18.48 9.56
C ARG A 473 19.31 19.26 9.84
N THR A 474 19.77 20.03 8.85
CA THR A 474 21.10 20.65 8.87
C THR A 474 21.07 22.17 8.82
N ALA A 475 21.95 22.81 9.61
CA ALA A 475 22.32 24.22 9.41
C ALA A 475 23.83 24.36 9.21
N SER A 476 24.28 25.44 8.55
CA SER A 476 25.71 25.66 8.31
C SER A 476 26.10 27.13 8.31
N CYS A 477 27.30 27.44 8.82
CA CYS A 477 27.91 28.77 8.80
C CYS A 477 29.38 28.69 8.35
N THR A 478 30.00 29.82 8.02
CA THR A 478 31.37 29.88 7.48
C THR A 478 32.22 30.93 8.22
N GLN A 479 33.50 30.64 8.42
CA GLN A 479 34.55 31.57 8.88
C GLN A 479 35.67 31.64 7.81
N VAL A 480 36.25 32.81 7.63
CA VAL A 480 37.41 33.06 6.75
C VAL A 480 38.61 33.56 7.55
N ILE A 481 39.77 32.93 7.32
CA ILE A 481 41.06 33.33 7.88
C ILE A 481 41.96 33.76 6.70
N THR A 482 42.66 34.90 6.81
CA THR A 482 43.50 35.47 5.74
C THR A 482 44.97 35.55 6.17
N PHE A 483 45.90 35.31 5.24
CA PHE A 483 47.35 35.32 5.44
C PHE A 483 48.02 36.30 4.46
N GLU A 484 48.82 37.24 4.96
CA GLU A 484 49.48 38.32 4.18
C GLU A 484 50.90 38.67 4.71
N PRO A 485 51.82 39.26 3.92
CA PRO A 485 53.24 39.33 4.28
C PRO A 485 53.68 40.63 4.99
N ASP A 486 54.62 40.51 5.94
CA ASP A 486 55.23 41.64 6.64
C ASP A 486 56.31 42.39 5.84
N ALA A 487 56.40 43.71 6.05
CA ALA A 487 57.22 44.64 5.26
C ALA A 487 58.76 44.45 5.32
N GLY A 488 59.26 43.46 6.08
CA GLY A 488 60.70 43.21 6.27
C GLY A 488 61.33 42.17 5.36
N GLN A 489 60.56 41.40 4.58
CA GLN A 489 61.02 40.17 3.93
C GLN A 489 61.16 40.29 2.38
N ILE A 490 61.93 41.28 1.89
CA ILE A 490 61.97 41.67 0.46
C ILE A 490 63.33 41.35 -0.21
N TYR A 491 63.30 40.79 -1.42
CA TYR A 491 64.46 40.31 -2.21
C TYR A 491 65.06 41.38 -3.15
N ASN A 492 66.35 41.21 -3.51
CA ASN A 492 67.15 42.27 -4.16
C ASN A 492 67.99 41.86 -5.40
N GLY A 493 68.01 40.58 -5.80
CA GLY A 493 68.55 40.12 -7.11
C GLY A 493 70.07 39.86 -7.22
N PRO A 494 70.54 39.25 -8.33
CA PRO A 494 71.94 38.82 -8.50
C PRO A 494 72.87 39.91 -9.08
N VAL A 495 74.18 39.75 -8.85
CA VAL A 495 75.22 40.73 -9.19
C VAL A 495 76.52 40.12 -9.74
N GLY A 496 77.20 40.84 -10.63
CA GLY A 496 78.57 40.54 -11.06
C GLY A 496 78.72 39.17 -11.75
N ASN A 497 79.56 38.29 -11.19
CA ASN A 497 79.94 37.00 -11.78
C ASN A 497 78.82 35.92 -11.72
N GLN A 498 77.58 36.31 -11.43
CA GLN A 498 76.42 35.43 -11.34
C GLN A 498 75.65 35.32 -12.69
N TRP A 499 76.32 35.51 -13.83
CA TRP A 499 75.75 35.47 -15.20
C TRP A 499 76.69 34.75 -16.22
N PRO A 500 76.19 34.15 -17.33
CA PRO A 500 76.95 33.26 -18.26
C PRO A 500 77.52 33.91 -19.56
N ALA A 501 78.11 33.13 -20.50
CA ALA A 501 78.92 33.60 -21.66
C ALA A 501 78.73 32.83 -23.02
N ASN A 502 79.31 33.34 -24.13
CA ASN A 502 78.93 33.04 -25.54
C ASN A 502 79.63 31.84 -26.24
N ILE A 503 79.05 31.26 -27.31
CA ILE A 503 79.54 30.02 -28.00
C ILE A 503 79.12 29.87 -29.50
N THR A 504 79.50 28.78 -30.21
CA THR A 504 79.14 28.45 -31.63
C THR A 504 79.29 26.93 -31.93
N VAL A 505 78.41 26.32 -32.74
CA VAL A 505 78.33 24.85 -32.99
C VAL A 505 77.99 24.52 -34.47
N ASN A 506 78.15 23.26 -34.89
CA ASN A 506 77.81 22.70 -36.22
C ASN A 506 76.83 21.50 -36.08
N GLY A 507 75.85 21.37 -36.98
CA GLY A 507 74.87 20.27 -37.04
C GLY A 507 73.40 20.72 -36.89
N CYS A 508 72.47 19.88 -37.37
CA CYS A 508 71.04 20.14 -37.64
C CYS A 508 70.14 20.37 -36.41
N GLY A 509 70.67 20.88 -35.30
CA GLY A 509 69.95 21.03 -34.05
C GLY A 509 68.90 22.15 -34.08
N ASN A 510 67.73 21.92 -33.49
CA ASN A 510 66.77 22.99 -33.16
C ASN A 510 67.44 24.02 -32.22
N PRO A 511 67.16 25.34 -32.33
CA PRO A 511 67.62 26.33 -31.36
C PRO A 511 67.43 25.92 -29.89
N THR A 512 66.33 25.24 -29.56
CA THR A 512 66.04 24.75 -28.21
C THR A 512 67.00 23.68 -27.69
N ALA A 513 67.84 23.07 -28.53
CA ALA A 513 68.85 22.10 -28.08
C ALA A 513 70.00 22.76 -27.29
N TYR A 514 70.21 24.07 -27.44
CA TYR A 514 71.33 24.82 -26.85
C TYR A 514 71.00 25.38 -25.47
N LEU A 515 70.34 24.58 -24.63
CA LEU A 515 69.86 24.97 -23.30
C LEU A 515 71.00 25.44 -22.36
N PRO A 516 70.69 26.21 -21.30
CA PRO A 516 71.67 26.65 -20.31
C PRO A 516 72.48 25.54 -19.63
N ALA A 517 71.98 24.30 -19.59
CA ALA A 517 72.76 23.14 -19.14
C ALA A 517 74.04 22.89 -19.99
N VAL A 518 74.07 23.39 -21.22
CA VAL A 518 75.18 23.29 -22.18
C VAL A 518 75.95 24.63 -22.30
N THR A 519 75.35 25.77 -21.91
CA THR A 519 75.91 27.12 -22.13
C THR A 519 76.06 27.99 -20.86
N GLY A 520 75.70 27.49 -19.68
CA GLY A 520 75.75 28.22 -18.40
C GLY A 520 74.47 28.98 -18.03
N SER A 521 74.26 29.17 -16.72
CA SER A 521 73.07 29.79 -16.08
C SER A 521 73.44 30.78 -14.96
N PRO A 522 72.50 31.62 -14.48
CA PRO A 522 72.67 32.47 -13.28
C PRO A 522 72.63 31.71 -11.94
N VAL A 523 72.89 32.42 -10.82
CA VAL A 523 72.90 31.89 -9.44
C VAL A 523 71.98 32.71 -8.52
N LEU A 524 71.18 32.04 -7.68
CA LEU A 524 70.09 32.63 -6.87
C LEU A 524 70.16 32.25 -5.37
N SER A 525 69.34 32.89 -4.53
CA SER A 525 69.15 32.58 -3.09
C SER A 525 67.83 33.17 -2.56
N ASP A 526 67.06 32.41 -1.78
CA ASP A 526 65.65 32.67 -1.41
C ASP A 526 65.35 32.66 0.11
N GLY A 527 64.08 32.86 0.49
CA GLY A 527 63.62 33.03 1.89
C GLY A 527 62.12 32.76 2.10
N ALA A 528 61.65 32.85 3.36
CA ALA A 528 60.42 32.17 3.81
C ALA A 528 59.08 32.62 3.18
N CYS A 529 58.95 33.89 2.77
CA CYS A 529 57.81 34.41 2.01
C CYS A 529 58.25 35.04 0.67
N SER A 530 59.32 34.51 0.04
CA SER A 530 59.77 34.85 -1.31
C SER A 530 59.80 33.63 -2.24
N LEU A 531 59.68 33.86 -3.55
CA LEU A 531 59.69 32.80 -4.56
C LEU A 531 60.50 33.27 -5.77
N VAL A 532 61.82 33.17 -5.62
CA VAL A 532 62.79 33.67 -6.59
C VAL A 532 63.00 32.65 -7.71
N GLY A 533 62.89 33.10 -8.96
CA GLY A 533 63.16 32.29 -10.16
C GLY A 533 64.04 33.00 -11.18
N SER A 534 64.63 32.24 -12.10
CA SER A 534 65.34 32.75 -13.27
C SER A 534 64.87 32.05 -14.53
N ASP A 535 64.64 32.84 -15.57
CA ASP A 535 64.19 32.42 -16.89
C ASP A 535 65.04 33.10 -17.99
N PHE A 536 64.87 32.72 -19.26
CA PHE A 536 65.58 33.33 -20.38
C PHE A 536 64.75 33.37 -21.68
N ASP A 537 64.86 34.49 -22.40
CA ASP A 537 64.27 34.70 -23.73
C ASP A 537 65.33 34.47 -24.82
N ASP A 538 65.09 33.57 -25.77
CA ASP A 538 66.02 33.22 -26.84
C ASP A 538 65.62 33.87 -28.17
N GLN A 539 66.29 34.96 -28.52
CA GLN A 539 66.06 35.67 -29.78
C GLN A 539 66.83 34.99 -30.91
N VAL A 540 66.16 34.06 -31.58
CA VAL A 540 66.70 33.28 -32.70
C VAL A 540 66.64 34.08 -34.00
N TYR A 541 67.79 34.24 -34.66
CA TYR A 541 67.91 34.88 -35.98
C TYR A 541 68.13 33.81 -37.05
N LEU A 542 67.10 33.53 -37.85
CA LEU A 542 67.13 32.61 -38.99
C LEU A 542 67.58 33.34 -40.27
N PHE A 543 68.31 32.65 -41.16
CA PHE A 543 68.87 33.25 -42.39
C PHE A 543 68.26 32.67 -43.68
N ASN A 544 67.13 33.24 -44.13
CA ASN A 544 66.40 32.78 -45.34
C ASN A 544 67.06 33.18 -46.68
N ASN A 545 68.39 33.33 -46.75
CA ASN A 545 69.07 33.83 -47.95
C ASN A 545 69.80 32.67 -48.66
N PRO A 546 69.49 32.36 -49.94
CA PRO A 546 70.16 31.29 -50.68
C PRO A 546 71.69 31.48 -50.71
N GLY A 547 72.43 30.53 -50.11
CA GLY A 547 73.89 30.59 -50.00
C GLY A 547 74.44 31.05 -48.63
N SER A 548 73.61 31.23 -47.60
CA SER A 548 74.09 31.36 -46.21
C SER A 548 74.59 30.01 -45.66
N PRO A 549 75.86 29.85 -45.25
CA PRO A 549 76.37 28.60 -44.66
C PRO A 549 76.04 28.47 -43.15
N ALA A 550 74.89 29.00 -42.73
CA ALA A 550 74.38 28.90 -41.37
C ALA A 550 72.86 29.11 -41.35
N CYS A 551 72.16 28.25 -40.61
CA CYS A 551 70.70 28.29 -40.50
C CYS A 551 70.24 29.33 -39.48
N PHE A 552 70.90 29.43 -38.33
CA PHE A 552 70.54 30.46 -37.33
C PHE A 552 71.65 30.87 -36.35
N LYS A 553 71.40 31.99 -35.67
CA LYS A 553 72.03 32.46 -34.42
C LYS A 553 71.00 32.52 -33.30
N ILE A 554 71.45 32.64 -32.05
CA ILE A 554 70.59 32.94 -30.87
C ILE A 554 71.22 34.07 -30.06
N LEU A 555 70.42 35.04 -29.59
CA LEU A 555 70.77 35.95 -28.50
C LEU A 555 69.90 35.65 -27.28
N ARG A 556 70.49 35.08 -26.22
CA ARG A 556 69.81 34.66 -24.99
C ARG A 556 69.75 35.79 -23.97
N LYS A 557 68.57 36.31 -23.64
CA LYS A 557 68.34 37.33 -22.62
C LYS A 557 67.79 36.71 -21.33
N TRP A 558 68.63 36.61 -20.31
CA TRP A 558 68.25 36.17 -18.97
C TRP A 558 67.38 37.20 -18.24
N THR A 559 66.41 36.71 -17.47
CA THR A 559 65.53 37.49 -16.58
C THR A 559 65.37 36.77 -15.25
N VAL A 560 65.57 37.47 -14.13
CA VAL A 560 65.37 36.96 -12.75
C VAL A 560 64.19 37.70 -12.14
N ILE A 561 63.37 37.01 -11.34
CA ILE A 561 62.07 37.47 -10.82
C ILE A 561 61.86 36.98 -9.37
N ASP A 562 61.09 37.73 -8.57
CA ASP A 562 60.50 37.21 -7.32
C ASP A 562 58.97 37.29 -7.39
N TRP A 563 58.32 36.13 -7.43
CA TRP A 563 56.87 35.99 -7.60
C TRP A 563 56.06 36.38 -6.36
N CYS A 564 56.69 36.61 -5.21
CA CYS A 564 56.00 37.10 -4.01
C CYS A 564 56.06 38.63 -3.85
N GLN A 565 56.70 39.36 -4.78
CA GLN A 565 56.85 40.83 -4.74
C GLN A 565 56.24 41.52 -5.98
N PRO A 566 54.90 41.66 -6.04
CA PRO A 566 54.23 42.46 -7.04
C PRO A 566 54.52 43.95 -6.84
N ILE A 567 54.75 44.66 -7.94
CA ILE A 567 54.86 46.12 -8.03
C ILE A 567 53.56 46.72 -8.59
N THR A 568 52.87 45.98 -9.45
CA THR A 568 51.53 46.27 -9.99
C THR A 568 50.73 44.96 -10.09
N PRO A 569 49.39 44.98 -10.31
CA PRO A 569 48.59 43.76 -10.39
C PRO A 569 49.07 42.72 -11.42
N ASN A 570 49.79 43.16 -12.45
CA ASN A 570 50.30 42.31 -13.54
C ASN A 570 51.84 42.36 -13.66
N GLY A 571 52.58 42.77 -12.63
CA GLY A 571 54.02 43.00 -12.74
C GLY A 571 54.80 42.85 -11.44
N TYR A 572 55.87 42.07 -11.48
CA TYR A 572 56.76 41.73 -10.35
C TYR A 572 58.14 42.38 -10.51
N ARG A 573 58.96 42.36 -9.45
CA ARG A 573 60.34 42.88 -9.49
C ARG A 573 61.26 41.96 -10.31
N THR A 574 62.03 42.52 -11.25
CA THR A 574 62.89 41.76 -12.18
C THR A 574 64.26 42.38 -12.47
N TRP A 575 65.23 41.54 -12.89
CA TRP A 575 66.62 41.89 -13.26
C TRP A 575 67.04 41.14 -14.55
N THR A 576 67.90 41.68 -15.44
CA THR A 576 68.19 41.06 -16.78
C THR A 576 69.65 41.13 -17.29
N TYR A 577 70.05 40.21 -18.19
CA TYR A 577 71.40 40.05 -18.81
C TYR A 577 71.35 39.39 -20.22
N THR A 578 72.42 39.34 -21.05
CA THR A 578 72.37 38.80 -22.45
C THR A 578 73.64 38.06 -22.95
N GLN A 579 73.48 37.05 -23.84
CA GLN A 579 74.46 36.01 -24.29
C GLN A 579 74.26 35.59 -25.79
N GLU A 580 75.23 34.95 -26.52
CA GLU A 580 75.17 34.63 -28.00
C GLU A 580 75.57 33.18 -28.44
N ILE A 581 74.93 32.61 -29.50
CA ILE A 581 75.06 31.21 -30.04
C ILE A 581 74.86 31.12 -31.61
N LYS A 582 75.27 30.04 -32.34
CA LYS A 582 75.18 29.85 -33.85
C LYS A 582 75.21 28.36 -34.38
N VAL A 583 74.45 28.00 -35.47
CA VAL A 583 74.13 26.60 -35.97
C VAL A 583 73.80 26.45 -37.52
N ILE A 584 73.80 25.23 -38.16
CA ILE A 584 73.59 24.92 -39.65
C ILE A 584 72.80 23.58 -39.96
N ASP A 585 72.20 23.37 -41.17
CA ASP A 585 71.33 22.20 -41.62
C ASP A 585 71.04 22.12 -43.17
N ASP A 586 70.67 20.95 -43.80
CA ASP A 586 70.63 20.74 -45.30
C ASP A 586 69.92 19.51 -46.05
N VAL A 587 68.69 18.98 -45.75
CA VAL A 587 68.11 17.71 -46.41
C VAL A 587 66.66 17.80 -47.06
N ALA A 588 66.12 16.75 -47.75
CA ALA A 588 64.90 16.71 -48.64
C ALA A 588 63.86 15.51 -48.54
N PRO A 589 62.53 15.68 -48.82
CA PRO A 589 61.40 14.81 -48.33
C PRO A 589 60.82 13.67 -49.22
N VAL A 590 59.95 12.82 -48.64
CA VAL A 590 59.29 11.63 -49.25
C VAL A 590 57.80 11.46 -48.83
N ILE A 591 56.89 11.05 -49.75
CA ILE A 591 55.42 10.86 -49.53
C ILE A 591 54.99 9.37 -49.44
N ALA A 592 54.00 9.07 -48.58
CA ALA A 592 53.44 7.74 -48.32
C ALA A 592 52.53 7.14 -49.46
N PRO A 593 52.16 5.84 -49.40
CA PRO A 593 51.17 5.21 -50.30
C PRO A 593 49.74 5.77 -50.14
N LEU A 594 48.93 5.70 -51.22
CA LEU A 594 47.53 6.14 -51.26
C LEU A 594 46.65 5.10 -51.99
N LEU A 595 45.33 5.10 -51.74
CA LEU A 595 44.37 4.21 -52.42
C LEU A 595 43.93 4.77 -53.79
N PRO A 596 43.54 3.93 -54.78
CA PRO A 596 43.16 4.42 -56.10
C PRO A 596 41.88 5.27 -56.15
N THR A 597 40.86 4.95 -55.33
CA THR A 597 39.57 5.65 -55.30
C THR A 597 38.90 5.49 -53.92
N VAL A 598 38.14 6.49 -53.48
CA VAL A 598 37.39 6.51 -52.20
C VAL A 598 35.93 6.90 -52.46
N THR A 599 34.95 6.33 -51.73
CA THR A 599 33.52 6.61 -51.95
C THR A 599 32.76 6.78 -50.63
N ALA A 600 31.83 7.74 -50.57
CA ALA A 600 30.94 7.98 -49.43
C ALA A 600 29.45 8.11 -49.83
N ASN A 601 28.56 7.97 -48.85
CA ASN A 601 27.11 8.02 -49.03
C ASN A 601 26.50 9.24 -48.31
N THR A 602 25.47 9.84 -48.90
CA THR A 602 24.65 10.92 -48.30
C THR A 602 23.16 10.56 -48.28
N PHE A 603 22.41 11.22 -47.41
CA PHE A 603 20.95 11.14 -47.31
C PHE A 603 20.29 12.54 -47.39
N ASP A 604 21.02 13.53 -47.89
CA ASP A 604 20.53 14.91 -47.99
C ASP A 604 19.21 15.01 -48.78
N ALA A 605 18.33 15.88 -48.28
CA ALA A 605 17.02 16.18 -48.84
C ALA A 605 17.07 17.14 -50.04
N ALA A 606 18.15 17.92 -50.22
CA ALA A 606 18.35 18.79 -51.38
C ALA A 606 19.16 18.12 -52.52
N CYS A 607 19.75 16.96 -52.25
CA CYS A 607 20.72 16.26 -53.11
C CYS A 607 21.97 17.11 -53.47
N ALA A 608 22.38 18.00 -52.57
CA ALA A 608 23.50 18.93 -52.77
C ALA A 608 24.86 18.29 -52.49
N SER A 609 25.07 17.74 -51.29
CA SER A 609 26.40 17.40 -50.77
C SER A 609 26.45 16.10 -49.93
N GLY A 610 27.67 15.65 -49.63
CA GLY A 610 27.97 14.61 -48.65
C GLY A 610 29.43 14.64 -48.22
N SER A 611 29.70 14.23 -46.99
CA SER A 611 31.04 14.26 -46.38
C SER A 611 31.87 13.02 -46.71
N ILE A 612 33.19 13.20 -46.84
CA ILE A 612 34.15 12.14 -47.12
C ILE A 612 35.52 12.44 -46.48
N THR A 613 36.30 11.40 -46.18
CA THR A 613 37.63 11.53 -45.56
C THR A 613 38.74 11.38 -46.60
N LEU A 614 39.62 12.37 -46.72
CA LEU A 614 40.72 12.41 -47.71
C LEU A 614 42.03 12.87 -47.04
N THR A 615 43.02 11.99 -46.89
CA THR A 615 44.26 12.29 -46.16
C THR A 615 45.51 11.75 -46.85
N ALA A 616 46.65 12.43 -46.64
CA ALA A 616 47.98 12.03 -47.13
C ALA A 616 49.09 12.41 -46.12
N SER A 617 50.28 11.81 -46.22
CA SER A 617 51.41 12.13 -45.31
C SER A 617 52.80 11.95 -45.94
N ALA A 618 53.80 12.60 -45.35
CA ALA A 618 55.19 12.65 -45.82
C ALA A 618 56.21 12.79 -44.66
N THR A 619 57.48 12.52 -44.93
CA THR A 619 58.59 12.58 -43.96
C THR A 619 59.88 13.11 -44.59
N ASP A 620 60.69 13.83 -43.81
CA ASP A 620 62.05 14.25 -44.15
C ASP A 620 63.03 13.95 -42.99
N VAL A 621 64.34 13.96 -43.28
CA VAL A 621 65.43 13.65 -42.33
C VAL A 621 65.77 14.81 -41.40
N CYS A 622 65.66 16.07 -41.87
CA CYS A 622 66.05 17.26 -41.09
C CYS A 622 64.84 18.15 -40.73
N THR A 623 63.86 18.24 -41.61
CA THR A 623 62.66 19.04 -41.44
C THR A 623 61.53 18.23 -40.80
N THR A 624 61.38 18.39 -39.48
CA THR A 624 60.33 17.72 -38.69
C THR A 624 58.91 18.23 -38.93
N VAL A 625 58.74 19.35 -39.64
CA VAL A 625 57.45 19.96 -40.02
C VAL A 625 57.62 20.55 -41.41
N LEU A 626 57.07 19.86 -42.41
CA LEU A 626 57.08 20.27 -43.82
C LEU A 626 56.06 21.40 -44.07
N LYS A 627 56.23 22.15 -45.16
CA LYS A 627 55.09 22.86 -45.79
C LYS A 627 54.33 21.85 -46.66
N TRP A 628 53.05 22.04 -46.86
CA TRP A 628 52.24 21.21 -47.75
C TRP A 628 51.24 22.02 -48.57
N SER A 629 50.74 21.43 -49.66
CA SER A 629 49.58 21.94 -50.39
C SER A 629 48.78 20.81 -51.02
N TYR A 630 47.49 21.04 -51.25
CA TYR A 630 46.65 20.16 -52.07
C TYR A 630 45.74 20.96 -53.01
N LYS A 631 45.23 20.28 -54.05
CA LYS A 631 44.30 20.83 -55.04
C LYS A 631 43.28 19.79 -55.47
N ILE A 632 42.02 20.20 -55.64
CA ILE A 632 40.89 19.34 -56.04
C ILE A 632 40.27 19.89 -57.34
N ASP A 633 40.01 18.99 -58.27
CA ASP A 633 39.27 19.17 -59.52
C ASP A 633 37.89 18.53 -59.30
N ALA A 634 36.86 19.37 -59.19
CA ALA A 634 35.51 18.98 -58.82
C ALA A 634 34.73 18.49 -60.05
N PHE A 635 33.94 17.44 -59.87
CA PHE A 635 33.32 16.67 -60.95
C PHE A 635 34.32 15.98 -61.91
N ASN A 636 35.64 16.15 -61.70
CA ASN A 636 36.71 15.59 -62.52
C ASN A 636 36.50 15.91 -64.02
N ASP A 637 36.10 17.15 -64.32
CA ASP A 637 35.55 17.53 -65.64
C ASP A 637 36.63 17.71 -66.72
N GLY A 638 37.90 17.82 -66.30
CA GLY A 638 39.06 17.97 -67.19
C GLY A 638 39.28 19.37 -67.74
N ASN A 639 38.64 20.41 -67.18
CA ASN A 639 38.74 21.79 -67.64
C ASN A 639 40.15 22.43 -67.40
N GLY A 640 40.97 21.83 -66.54
CA GLY A 640 42.35 22.26 -66.23
C GLY A 640 42.48 23.28 -65.09
N VAL A 641 41.38 23.64 -64.44
CA VAL A 641 41.28 24.41 -63.20
C VAL A 641 41.25 23.43 -62.02
N PHE A 642 41.59 23.92 -60.83
CA PHE A 642 41.32 23.23 -59.57
C PHE A 642 40.41 24.14 -58.75
N ASP A 643 39.18 23.70 -58.49
CA ASP A 643 38.11 24.48 -57.88
C ASP A 643 38.36 24.78 -56.39
N ILE A 644 39.05 23.85 -55.71
CA ILE A 644 39.40 23.95 -54.29
C ILE A 644 40.91 23.68 -54.15
N PHE A 645 41.61 24.51 -53.39
CA PHE A 645 43.01 24.31 -53.08
C PHE A 645 43.34 24.92 -51.71
N ASP A 646 44.28 24.30 -50.99
CA ASP A 646 44.79 24.84 -49.73
C ASP A 646 46.28 24.52 -49.54
N ASN A 647 46.92 25.21 -48.61
CA ASN A 647 48.33 25.07 -48.26
C ASN A 647 48.59 25.39 -46.79
N GLY A 648 49.46 24.62 -46.16
CA GLY A 648 49.72 24.72 -44.73
C GLY A 648 51.10 24.20 -44.33
N THR A 649 51.24 23.85 -43.06
CA THR A 649 52.44 23.21 -42.52
C THR A 649 52.07 22.01 -41.66
N GLY A 650 52.91 20.99 -41.66
CA GLY A 650 52.63 19.67 -41.10
C GLY A 650 53.17 18.55 -41.97
N ASN A 651 53.20 17.34 -41.43
CA ASN A 651 53.63 16.13 -42.14
C ASN A 651 52.45 15.32 -42.70
N ASN A 652 51.22 15.81 -42.44
CA ASN A 652 49.96 15.24 -42.86
C ASN A 652 49.14 16.34 -43.56
N ILE A 653 48.40 15.96 -44.59
CA ILE A 653 47.36 16.75 -45.22
C ILE A 653 46.02 16.09 -44.86
N ASP A 654 45.06 16.91 -44.47
CA ASP A 654 43.65 16.54 -44.37
C ASP A 654 42.84 17.45 -45.31
N ALA A 655 42.04 16.83 -46.16
CA ALA A 655 41.13 17.46 -47.13
C ALA A 655 39.73 16.82 -47.00
N SER A 656 39.34 16.46 -45.78
CA SER A 656 38.03 15.89 -45.46
C SER A 656 37.00 17.00 -45.28
N ASP A 657 35.99 17.05 -46.15
CA ASP A 657 34.93 18.06 -46.15
C ASP A 657 33.65 17.51 -46.80
N GLU A 658 32.59 18.32 -46.87
CA GLU A 658 31.43 18.06 -47.72
C GLU A 658 31.69 18.46 -49.18
N TYR A 659 31.56 17.49 -50.10
CA TYR A 659 31.67 17.71 -51.53
C TYR A 659 30.34 17.44 -52.25
N PRO A 660 30.11 18.04 -53.44
CA PRO A 660 28.91 17.79 -54.21
C PRO A 660 28.73 16.31 -54.59
N VAL A 661 27.47 15.88 -54.74
CA VAL A 661 27.13 14.54 -55.25
C VAL A 661 27.71 14.36 -56.66
N GLY A 662 28.74 13.51 -56.80
CA GLY A 662 29.59 13.46 -58.00
C GLY A 662 30.86 12.61 -57.83
N THR A 663 31.80 12.74 -58.77
CA THR A 663 33.13 12.08 -58.76
C THR A 663 34.22 13.13 -59.00
N HIS A 664 35.31 13.12 -58.23
CA HIS A 664 36.25 14.24 -58.10
C HIS A 664 37.71 13.73 -58.06
N LYS A 665 38.70 14.62 -58.23
CA LYS A 665 40.14 14.28 -58.23
C LYS A 665 40.94 15.19 -57.30
N ILE A 666 41.93 14.67 -56.57
CA ILE A 666 42.81 15.42 -55.65
C ILE A 666 44.30 15.19 -55.93
N VAL A 667 45.12 16.23 -55.69
CA VAL A 667 46.59 16.23 -55.81
C VAL A 667 47.21 16.80 -54.53
N TYR A 668 48.27 16.17 -54.02
CA TYR A 668 48.98 16.47 -52.77
C TYR A 668 50.46 16.84 -53.01
N SER A 669 51.07 17.67 -52.16
CA SER A 669 52.50 18.08 -52.25
C SER A 669 53.12 18.51 -50.92
N PHE A 670 54.44 18.36 -50.76
CA PHE A 670 55.21 18.71 -49.54
C PHE A 670 56.60 19.33 -49.83
N GLU A 671 57.06 20.27 -48.99
CA GLU A 671 58.34 21.03 -49.10
C GLU A 671 59.06 21.15 -47.73
N ASP A 672 60.40 21.15 -47.71
CA ASP A 672 61.22 21.29 -46.48
C ASP A 672 61.68 22.74 -46.14
N LYS A 673 62.50 22.89 -45.08
CA LYS A 673 63.00 24.20 -44.60
C LYS A 673 64.24 24.73 -45.32
N CYS A 674 64.95 23.89 -46.07
CA CYS A 674 66.14 24.23 -46.86
C CYS A 674 65.80 24.48 -48.35
N GLY A 675 64.70 23.92 -48.86
CA GLY A 675 64.03 24.32 -50.10
C GLY A 675 63.64 23.21 -51.10
N ASN A 676 63.56 21.93 -50.72
CA ASN A 676 63.28 20.82 -51.64
C ASN A 676 61.83 20.28 -51.52
N VAL A 677 61.28 19.62 -52.57
CA VAL A 677 59.82 19.43 -52.78
C VAL A 677 59.43 18.05 -53.38
N SER A 678 58.21 17.55 -53.12
CA SER A 678 57.61 16.30 -53.66
C SER A 678 56.06 16.33 -53.83
N SER A 679 55.44 15.47 -54.68
CA SER A 679 53.98 15.51 -55.06
C SER A 679 53.32 14.15 -55.46
N LYS A 680 51.97 14.01 -55.42
CA LYS A 680 51.17 12.78 -55.76
C LYS A 680 49.64 13.01 -56.01
N GLU A 681 48.88 12.07 -56.62
CA GLU A 681 47.43 12.22 -56.99
C GLU A 681 46.48 11.07 -56.52
N GLN A 682 45.15 11.29 -56.49
CA GLN A 682 44.06 10.34 -56.09
C GLN A 682 42.64 10.74 -56.63
N LEU A 683 41.65 9.81 -56.67
CA LEU A 683 40.23 10.04 -57.03
C LEU A 683 39.23 9.77 -55.88
N PHE A 684 38.02 10.38 -55.90
CA PHE A 684 36.93 10.08 -54.93
C PHE A 684 35.49 10.34 -55.45
N SER A 685 34.45 9.88 -54.75
CA SER A 685 33.03 10.06 -55.16
C SER A 685 31.99 10.08 -54.01
N ILE A 686 30.85 10.78 -54.22
CA ILE A 686 29.72 10.93 -53.28
C ILE A 686 28.41 10.44 -53.93
N VAL A 687 27.59 9.63 -53.22
CA VAL A 687 26.33 9.04 -53.73
C VAL A 687 25.15 9.25 -52.76
N ASN A 688 23.98 9.68 -53.24
CA ASN A 688 22.77 9.81 -52.40
C ASN A 688 21.97 8.49 -52.34
N ARG A 689 21.56 8.08 -51.13
CA ARG A 689 20.81 6.83 -50.85
C ARG A 689 19.49 7.04 -50.10
N LYS A 690 18.94 8.26 -50.09
CA LYS A 690 17.60 8.52 -49.52
C LYS A 690 16.50 7.81 -50.32
N ALA A 691 15.46 7.31 -49.65
CA ALA A 691 14.27 6.76 -50.32
C ALA A 691 13.40 7.85 -50.97
N PRO A 692 12.59 7.53 -52.00
CA PRO A 692 11.59 8.45 -52.55
C PRO A 692 10.57 8.87 -51.49
N ASN A 693 10.01 10.07 -51.64
CA ASN A 693 8.86 10.49 -50.86
C ASN A 693 7.59 9.93 -51.49
N ALA A 694 6.89 9.05 -50.77
CA ALA A 694 5.58 8.52 -51.19
C ALA A 694 4.48 9.53 -50.83
N TYR A 695 3.73 9.98 -51.82
CA TYR A 695 2.62 10.91 -51.63
C TYR A 695 1.41 10.43 -52.44
N VAL A 696 0.48 9.80 -51.74
CA VAL A 696 -0.72 9.15 -52.31
C VAL A 696 -2.01 9.87 -51.89
N LYS A 697 -3.11 9.52 -52.55
CA LYS A 697 -4.47 9.94 -52.23
C LYS A 697 -4.99 9.17 -51.00
N GLN A 698 -5.79 9.86 -50.18
CA GLN A 698 -6.43 9.30 -49.00
C GLN A 698 -7.80 8.72 -49.41
N GLY A 699 -7.87 7.40 -49.54
CA GLY A 699 -9.06 6.70 -50.04
C GLY A 699 -9.26 6.84 -51.55
N LEU A 700 -9.78 5.78 -52.18
CA LEU A 700 -10.47 5.80 -53.47
C LEU A 700 -11.77 4.99 -53.34
N ALA A 701 -12.70 5.16 -54.29
CA ALA A 701 -13.93 4.36 -54.34
C ALA A 701 -14.21 3.94 -55.79
N MET A 702 -14.62 2.70 -56.00
CA MET A 702 -14.92 2.14 -57.33
C MET A 702 -16.04 1.12 -57.25
N SER A 703 -16.95 1.16 -58.23
CA SER A 703 -17.99 0.13 -58.36
C SER A 703 -17.54 -1.09 -59.14
N LEU A 704 -17.98 -2.27 -58.71
CA LEU A 704 -17.76 -3.52 -59.44
C LEU A 704 -18.46 -3.45 -60.82
N MET A 705 -17.77 -3.92 -61.85
CA MET A 705 -18.32 -4.02 -63.21
C MET A 705 -18.71 -5.47 -63.52
N GLN A 706 -19.91 -5.68 -64.07
CA GLN A 706 -20.39 -7.03 -64.37
C GLN A 706 -19.64 -7.63 -65.57
N ILE A 707 -18.84 -8.67 -65.31
CA ILE A 707 -18.15 -9.45 -66.35
C ILE A 707 -18.89 -10.75 -66.70
N ALA A 708 -19.72 -11.27 -65.77
CA ALA A 708 -20.64 -12.38 -66.02
C ALA A 708 -21.85 -12.32 -65.06
N PRO A 709 -22.95 -13.06 -65.31
CA PRO A 709 -24.05 -13.16 -64.36
C PRO A 709 -23.57 -13.66 -62.99
N GLY A 710 -23.77 -12.86 -61.94
CA GLY A 710 -23.28 -13.16 -60.59
C GLY A 710 -21.78 -12.90 -60.34
N VAL A 711 -21.07 -12.25 -61.27
CA VAL A 711 -19.63 -11.94 -61.14
C VAL A 711 -19.36 -10.47 -61.49
N GLY A 712 -19.09 -9.68 -60.46
CA GLY A 712 -18.50 -8.35 -60.57
C GLY A 712 -16.98 -8.40 -60.47
N MET A 713 -16.29 -7.48 -61.14
CA MET A 713 -14.83 -7.31 -61.05
C MET A 713 -14.46 -5.82 -61.21
N ALA A 714 -13.40 -5.39 -60.53
CA ALA A 714 -12.79 -4.06 -60.72
C ALA A 714 -11.25 -4.17 -60.69
N GLU A 715 -10.55 -3.42 -61.54
CA GLU A 715 -9.08 -3.37 -61.61
C GLU A 715 -8.58 -1.96 -61.35
N ILE A 716 -7.53 -1.81 -60.54
CA ILE A 716 -6.90 -0.51 -60.23
C ILE A 716 -5.38 -0.58 -60.28
N TRP A 717 -4.73 0.52 -60.66
CA TRP A 717 -3.28 0.63 -60.79
C TRP A 717 -2.68 1.43 -59.62
N ALA A 718 -1.45 1.11 -59.22
CA ALA A 718 -0.75 1.81 -58.15
C ALA A 718 -0.53 3.31 -58.47
N THR A 719 -0.56 3.67 -59.76
CA THR A 719 -0.56 5.05 -60.27
C THR A 719 -1.86 5.81 -60.00
N ASP A 720 -2.99 5.13 -59.85
CA ASP A 720 -4.28 5.79 -59.61
C ASP A 720 -4.35 6.37 -58.20
N PHE A 721 -3.58 5.78 -57.26
CA PHE A 721 -3.38 6.30 -55.91
C PHE A 721 -2.32 7.42 -55.84
N ASP A 722 -1.41 7.56 -56.81
CA ASP A 722 -0.35 8.57 -56.73
C ASP A 722 -0.90 10.01 -56.78
N ASN A 723 -0.28 10.89 -56.00
CA ASN A 723 -0.63 12.30 -55.86
C ASN A 723 0.58 13.23 -56.10
N GLY A 724 1.75 12.68 -56.50
CA GLY A 724 2.97 13.44 -56.77
C GLY A 724 4.23 12.86 -56.09
N SER A 725 4.30 11.54 -55.92
CA SER A 725 5.47 10.86 -55.35
C SER A 725 6.73 11.17 -56.15
N SER A 726 7.87 11.35 -55.48
CA SER A 726 9.11 11.80 -56.15
C SER A 726 10.38 11.51 -55.36
N HIS A 727 11.51 11.40 -56.06
CA HIS A 727 12.85 11.28 -55.45
C HIS A 727 13.59 12.63 -55.51
N PRO A 728 14.21 13.12 -54.42
CA PRO A 728 14.84 14.44 -54.38
C PRO A 728 15.95 14.68 -55.42
N CYS A 729 16.70 13.64 -55.80
CA CYS A 729 17.75 13.72 -56.82
C CYS A 729 17.22 13.58 -58.26
N GLY A 730 15.89 13.59 -58.46
CA GLY A 730 15.27 13.39 -59.78
C GLY A 730 15.39 11.96 -60.31
N TYR A 731 15.72 10.97 -59.48
CA TYR A 731 15.79 9.56 -59.90
C TYR A 731 14.41 9.06 -60.33
N THR A 732 14.37 8.26 -61.40
CA THR A 732 13.13 7.68 -61.93
C THR A 732 12.50 6.74 -60.90
N ILE A 733 11.20 6.94 -60.62
CA ILE A 733 10.44 6.12 -59.68
C ILE A 733 9.61 5.02 -60.36
N LEU A 734 9.27 3.98 -59.60
CA LEU A 734 8.26 2.97 -59.92
C LEU A 734 7.26 2.86 -58.76
N LEU A 735 5.97 2.78 -59.10
CA LEU A 735 4.84 2.55 -58.19
C LEU A 735 4.39 1.09 -58.27
N SER A 736 4.06 0.48 -57.13
CA SER A 736 3.75 -0.96 -57.03
C SER A 736 2.94 -1.29 -55.77
N PHE A 737 2.06 -2.29 -55.80
CA PHE A 737 1.37 -2.84 -54.63
C PHE A 737 2.23 -3.82 -53.80
N THR A 738 3.40 -4.19 -54.32
CA THR A 738 4.37 -5.07 -53.63
C THR A 738 5.76 -4.41 -53.58
N PRO A 739 6.66 -4.83 -52.68
CA PRO A 739 8.05 -4.37 -52.69
C PRO A 739 8.71 -4.52 -54.07
N VAL A 740 9.47 -3.50 -54.49
CA VAL A 740 10.11 -3.45 -55.80
C VAL A 740 11.51 -4.09 -55.74
N THR A 741 11.89 -4.79 -56.80
CA THR A 741 13.17 -5.51 -56.94
C THR A 741 13.86 -5.19 -58.27
N VAL A 742 15.16 -5.46 -58.40
CA VAL A 742 15.89 -5.36 -59.68
C VAL A 742 15.94 -6.75 -60.33
N ASN A 743 15.58 -6.85 -61.62
CA ASN A 743 15.75 -8.09 -62.39
C ASN A 743 17.18 -8.26 -62.91
N GLY A 744 17.50 -9.43 -63.49
CA GLY A 744 18.81 -9.73 -64.08
C GLY A 744 19.21 -8.90 -65.32
N LEU A 745 18.41 -7.90 -65.70
CA LEU A 745 18.67 -6.93 -66.78
C LEU A 745 18.83 -5.49 -66.24
N GLY A 746 18.86 -5.29 -64.92
CA GLY A 746 19.01 -3.96 -64.29
C GLY A 746 17.73 -3.13 -64.23
N GLN A 747 16.55 -3.73 -64.47
CA GLN A 747 15.27 -3.01 -64.47
C GLN A 747 14.50 -3.25 -63.17
N MET A 748 13.81 -2.21 -62.68
CA MET A 748 12.90 -2.31 -61.53
C MET A 748 11.63 -3.08 -61.90
N VAL A 749 11.19 -3.98 -61.02
CA VAL A 749 10.00 -4.82 -61.19
C VAL A 749 9.20 -4.88 -59.89
N GLY A 750 7.88 -4.75 -60.00
CA GLY A 750 6.88 -4.85 -58.93
C GLY A 750 5.51 -5.21 -59.51
N THR A 751 4.46 -5.18 -58.68
CA THR A 751 3.08 -5.49 -59.07
C THR A 751 2.31 -4.18 -59.31
N PRO A 752 2.04 -3.79 -60.57
CA PRO A 752 1.55 -2.43 -60.87
C PRO A 752 0.03 -2.26 -60.70
N ASN A 753 -0.72 -3.37 -60.63
CA ASN A 753 -2.17 -3.43 -60.62
C ASN A 753 -2.70 -4.46 -59.60
N LEU A 754 -3.90 -4.22 -59.07
CA LEU A 754 -4.69 -5.18 -58.29
C LEU A 754 -6.09 -5.31 -58.89
N VAL A 755 -6.74 -6.45 -58.62
CA VAL A 755 -8.07 -6.78 -59.11
C VAL A 755 -8.91 -7.29 -57.94
N PHE A 756 -10.13 -6.75 -57.81
CA PHE A 756 -11.11 -7.05 -56.77
C PHE A 756 -12.36 -7.71 -57.39
N ASP A 757 -13.06 -8.55 -56.65
CA ASP A 757 -14.32 -9.19 -57.05
C ASP A 757 -15.45 -9.08 -56.00
N CYS A 758 -16.54 -9.82 -56.19
CA CYS A 758 -17.69 -9.85 -55.26
C CYS A 758 -17.36 -10.31 -53.82
N GLY A 759 -16.20 -10.90 -53.56
CA GLY A 759 -15.73 -11.21 -52.20
C GLY A 759 -15.29 -9.97 -51.42
N ASP A 760 -14.87 -8.92 -52.13
CA ASP A 760 -14.14 -7.78 -51.59
C ASP A 760 -15.04 -6.54 -51.35
N GLU A 761 -16.37 -6.71 -51.28
CA GLU A 761 -17.32 -5.59 -51.10
C GLU A 761 -17.08 -4.84 -49.77
N GLY A 762 -16.88 -3.52 -49.86
CA GLY A 762 -16.55 -2.61 -48.75
C GLY A 762 -15.13 -2.02 -48.82
N ASP A 763 -14.66 -1.48 -47.70
CA ASP A 763 -13.32 -0.89 -47.56
C ASP A 763 -12.22 -1.97 -47.51
N ASN A 764 -11.22 -1.84 -48.40
CA ASN A 764 -10.05 -2.73 -48.49
C ASN A 764 -8.76 -1.92 -48.33
N ASP A 765 -7.89 -2.28 -47.38
CA ASP A 765 -6.57 -1.66 -47.24
C ASP A 765 -5.58 -2.13 -48.34
N VAL A 766 -4.85 -1.17 -48.92
CA VAL A 766 -3.83 -1.40 -49.94
C VAL A 766 -2.54 -0.61 -49.63
N THR A 767 -1.39 -1.29 -49.70
CA THR A 767 -0.07 -0.65 -49.52
C THR A 767 0.55 -0.31 -50.87
N ILE A 768 0.90 0.96 -51.07
CA ILE A 768 1.61 1.48 -52.24
C ILE A 768 3.09 1.63 -51.90
N TYR A 769 3.95 0.97 -52.67
CA TYR A 769 5.41 1.11 -52.65
C TYR A 769 5.87 2.09 -53.72
N VAL A 770 6.82 2.96 -53.36
CA VAL A 770 7.49 3.90 -54.27
C VAL A 770 9.00 3.65 -54.22
N ALA A 771 9.56 3.17 -55.32
CA ALA A 771 10.98 2.80 -55.42
C ALA A 771 11.72 3.62 -56.49
N ALA A 772 13.01 3.87 -56.29
CA ALA A 772 13.91 4.45 -57.28
C ALA A 772 15.23 3.67 -57.36
N LEU A 773 15.89 3.75 -58.52
CA LEU A 773 17.21 3.16 -58.76
C LEU A 773 18.30 4.24 -58.64
N THR A 774 19.30 4.00 -57.80
CA THR A 774 20.45 4.91 -57.63
C THR A 774 21.47 4.75 -58.76
N PRO A 775 22.33 5.76 -59.02
CA PRO A 775 23.44 5.65 -60.00
C PRO A 775 24.45 4.53 -59.71
N ALA A 776 24.47 3.99 -58.49
CA ALA A 776 25.30 2.83 -58.11
C ALA A 776 24.67 1.46 -58.48
N GLY A 777 23.40 1.45 -58.93
CA GLY A 777 22.64 0.23 -59.25
C GLY A 777 21.77 -0.32 -58.11
N ASP A 778 21.77 0.32 -56.93
CA ASP A 778 20.98 -0.11 -55.78
C ASP A 778 19.57 0.51 -55.78
N ILE A 779 18.55 -0.24 -55.35
CA ILE A 779 17.19 0.27 -55.10
C ILE A 779 17.12 0.98 -53.74
N VAL A 780 16.36 2.09 -53.71
CA VAL A 780 15.89 2.76 -52.50
C VAL A 780 14.37 2.92 -52.60
N GLN A 781 13.60 2.53 -51.56
CA GLN A 781 12.14 2.53 -51.62
C GLN A 781 11.47 2.89 -50.30
N SER A 782 10.23 3.38 -50.37
CA SER A 782 9.32 3.69 -49.26
C SER A 782 7.93 3.11 -49.54
N SER A 783 7.05 3.10 -48.54
CA SER A 783 5.69 2.57 -48.68
C SER A 783 4.68 3.29 -47.79
N VAL A 784 3.41 3.31 -48.22
CA VAL A 784 2.29 3.95 -47.53
C VAL A 784 1.01 3.15 -47.76
N THR A 785 0.20 2.95 -46.70
CA THR A 785 -1.12 2.28 -46.80
C THR A 785 -2.23 3.32 -46.90
N THR A 786 -3.23 3.02 -47.72
CA THR A 786 -4.48 3.77 -47.93
C THR A 786 -5.57 2.74 -48.30
N PHE A 787 -6.84 3.13 -48.39
CA PHE A 787 -7.94 2.17 -48.62
C PHE A 787 -8.66 2.38 -49.97
N ILE A 788 -9.40 1.37 -50.40
CA ILE A 788 -10.35 1.44 -51.52
C ILE A 788 -11.71 0.84 -51.13
N ASP A 789 -12.76 1.63 -51.31
CA ASP A 789 -14.17 1.25 -51.16
C ASP A 789 -14.67 0.60 -52.46
N ILE A 790 -15.00 -0.70 -52.39
CA ILE A 790 -15.49 -1.52 -53.51
C ILE A 790 -17.02 -1.68 -53.39
N GLN A 791 -17.76 -1.02 -54.28
CA GLN A 791 -19.23 -0.87 -54.17
C GLN A 791 -20.02 -1.69 -55.21
N ASP A 792 -20.96 -2.54 -54.79
CA ASP A 792 -21.92 -3.17 -55.71
C ASP A 792 -23.20 -2.33 -55.92
N ASN A 793 -23.02 -1.08 -56.38
CA ASN A 793 -24.12 -0.16 -56.68
C ASN A 793 -25.12 -0.65 -57.75
N ASN A 794 -24.84 -1.78 -58.42
CA ASN A 794 -25.70 -2.38 -59.44
C ASN A 794 -26.31 -3.74 -59.00
N ASN A 795 -26.05 -4.20 -57.77
CA ASN A 795 -26.55 -5.46 -57.21
C ASN A 795 -26.20 -6.70 -58.10
N ILE A 796 -24.97 -6.73 -58.60
CA ILE A 796 -24.38 -7.78 -59.44
C ILE A 796 -24.08 -9.05 -58.63
N CYS A 797 -23.70 -8.89 -57.36
CA CYS A 797 -23.23 -9.93 -56.47
C CYS A 797 -24.40 -10.64 -55.75
N PRO A 798 -24.32 -11.96 -55.50
CA PRO A 798 -25.36 -12.70 -54.79
C PRO A 798 -25.35 -12.36 -53.29
N PRO A 799 -26.52 -12.20 -52.63
CA PRO A 799 -26.59 -11.84 -51.21
C PRO A 799 -25.96 -12.92 -50.33
N ALA A 800 -24.93 -12.52 -49.57
CA ALA A 800 -24.15 -13.43 -48.74
C ALA A 800 -24.97 -14.01 -47.55
N PRO A 801 -24.69 -15.25 -47.11
CA PRO A 801 -25.19 -15.75 -45.82
C PRO A 801 -24.59 -14.92 -44.66
N PRO A 802 -25.24 -14.90 -43.48
CA PRO A 802 -24.74 -14.14 -42.33
C PRO A 802 -23.32 -14.59 -41.95
N ARG A 803 -22.38 -13.63 -41.92
CA ARG A 803 -21.01 -13.85 -41.49
C ARG A 803 -21.00 -14.25 -40.00
N VAL A 804 -20.16 -15.23 -39.65
CA VAL A 804 -19.90 -15.65 -38.27
C VAL A 804 -18.40 -15.79 -38.05
N ALA A 805 -17.97 -15.65 -36.80
CA ALA A 805 -16.58 -15.53 -36.39
C ALA A 805 -16.27 -16.37 -35.13
N THR A 806 -14.98 -16.49 -34.83
CA THR A 806 -14.43 -17.23 -33.69
C THR A 806 -13.62 -16.31 -32.79
N VAL A 807 -13.89 -16.33 -31.48
CA VAL A 807 -13.05 -15.68 -30.47
C VAL A 807 -12.25 -16.76 -29.75
N SER A 808 -10.94 -16.64 -29.69
CA SER A 808 -10.04 -17.67 -29.12
C SER A 808 -8.85 -17.04 -28.41
N GLY A 809 -8.06 -17.83 -27.68
CA GLY A 809 -6.84 -17.32 -27.06
C GLY A 809 -6.13 -18.33 -26.15
N ILE A 810 -4.99 -17.89 -25.63
CA ILE A 810 -4.11 -18.64 -24.72
C ILE A 810 -3.90 -17.85 -23.43
N LEU A 811 -3.97 -18.55 -22.29
CA LEU A 811 -3.61 -18.00 -20.98
C LEU A 811 -2.34 -18.66 -20.47
N ALA A 812 -1.33 -17.85 -20.17
CA ALA A 812 -0.01 -18.29 -19.75
C ALA A 812 0.64 -17.28 -18.79
N THR A 813 1.60 -17.71 -17.96
CA THR A 813 2.38 -16.82 -17.09
C THR A 813 3.29 -15.86 -17.90
N GLU A 814 3.93 -14.91 -17.22
CA GLU A 814 5.01 -14.10 -17.81
C GLU A 814 6.23 -14.91 -18.32
N THR A 815 6.32 -16.20 -17.93
CA THR A 815 7.33 -17.17 -18.39
C THR A 815 6.80 -18.09 -19.51
N ASP A 816 5.68 -17.73 -20.13
CA ASP A 816 4.93 -18.50 -21.14
C ASP A 816 4.52 -19.93 -20.67
N ALA A 817 4.44 -20.17 -19.35
CA ALA A 817 3.89 -21.41 -18.80
C ALA A 817 2.35 -21.37 -18.86
N VAL A 818 1.76 -22.21 -19.71
CA VAL A 818 0.32 -22.23 -19.99
C VAL A 818 -0.50 -22.70 -18.77
N VAL A 819 -1.62 -22.04 -18.50
CA VAL A 819 -2.46 -22.27 -17.31
C VAL A 819 -3.73 -23.03 -17.67
N GLU A 820 -3.91 -24.22 -17.13
CA GLU A 820 -5.11 -25.04 -17.33
C GLU A 820 -6.21 -24.76 -16.28
N ASP A 821 -7.44 -25.18 -16.59
CA ASP A 821 -8.61 -24.98 -15.74
C ASP A 821 -8.87 -23.51 -15.33
N VAL A 822 -8.66 -22.55 -16.24
CA VAL A 822 -9.20 -21.18 -16.11
C VAL A 822 -10.61 -21.15 -16.68
N PHE A 823 -11.58 -20.61 -15.94
CA PHE A 823 -12.94 -20.41 -16.44
C PHE A 823 -12.99 -19.11 -17.27
N VAL A 824 -13.26 -19.22 -18.56
CA VAL A 824 -13.39 -18.08 -19.48
C VAL A 824 -14.86 -17.90 -19.84
N SER A 825 -15.39 -16.71 -19.60
CA SER A 825 -16.77 -16.32 -19.93
C SER A 825 -16.81 -15.30 -21.05
N LEU A 826 -17.80 -15.42 -21.95
CA LEU A 826 -17.97 -14.51 -23.09
C LEU A 826 -19.21 -13.63 -22.90
N GLY A 827 -19.03 -12.47 -22.27
CA GLY A 827 -20.04 -11.41 -22.16
C GLY A 827 -20.58 -11.01 -23.54
N GLY A 828 -21.87 -10.64 -23.59
CA GLY A 828 -22.63 -10.57 -24.86
C GLY A 828 -23.20 -11.91 -25.31
N SER A 829 -22.94 -13.01 -24.58
CA SER A 829 -23.52 -14.33 -24.79
C SER A 829 -23.72 -15.08 -23.46
N GLU A 830 -24.29 -16.28 -23.50
CA GLU A 830 -24.32 -17.22 -22.36
C GLU A 830 -23.16 -18.25 -22.41
N LEU A 831 -22.22 -18.09 -23.35
CA LEU A 831 -21.13 -19.03 -23.58
C LEU A 831 -19.99 -18.88 -22.56
N HIS A 832 -19.43 -20.03 -22.19
CA HIS A 832 -18.30 -20.16 -21.29
C HIS A 832 -17.47 -21.39 -21.69
N ALA A 833 -16.18 -21.37 -21.35
CA ALA A 833 -15.20 -22.41 -21.64
C ALA A 833 -14.26 -22.59 -20.44
N MET A 834 -13.61 -23.75 -20.35
CA MET A 834 -12.45 -23.96 -19.47
C MET A 834 -11.19 -24.02 -20.34
N THR A 835 -10.05 -23.48 -19.88
CA THR A 835 -8.79 -23.67 -20.62
C THR A 835 -8.36 -25.13 -20.61
N SER A 836 -8.00 -25.61 -21.80
CA SER A 836 -7.34 -26.90 -22.00
C SER A 836 -5.95 -26.95 -21.36
N ALA A 837 -5.34 -28.15 -21.29
CA ALA A 837 -3.98 -28.34 -20.81
C ALA A 837 -2.92 -27.49 -21.54
N ASP A 838 -3.18 -27.08 -22.79
CA ASP A 838 -2.34 -26.16 -23.57
C ASP A 838 -2.64 -24.66 -23.28
N GLY A 839 -3.42 -24.35 -22.23
CA GLY A 839 -3.85 -23.01 -21.84
C GLY A 839 -4.90 -22.37 -22.76
N ARG A 840 -5.47 -23.12 -23.71
CA ARG A 840 -6.31 -22.57 -24.80
C ARG A 840 -7.80 -22.61 -24.51
N PHE A 841 -8.52 -21.57 -24.96
CA PHE A 841 -9.98 -21.51 -25.06
C PHE A 841 -10.43 -21.09 -26.48
N ASP A 842 -11.64 -21.46 -26.88
CA ASP A 842 -12.28 -20.94 -28.11
C ASP A 842 -13.83 -20.92 -28.06
N PHE A 843 -14.41 -19.93 -28.73
CA PHE A 843 -15.84 -19.69 -28.90
C PHE A 843 -16.17 -19.53 -30.40
N ARG A 844 -16.84 -20.51 -31.00
CA ARG A 844 -17.10 -20.57 -32.46
C ARG A 844 -18.52 -20.15 -32.82
N ASN A 845 -18.67 -19.65 -34.05
CA ASN A 845 -19.95 -19.24 -34.65
C ASN A 845 -20.61 -18.03 -33.98
N MET A 846 -19.80 -17.10 -33.47
CA MET A 846 -20.25 -15.81 -32.95
C MET A 846 -20.79 -14.94 -34.09
N THR A 847 -21.81 -14.13 -33.82
CA THR A 847 -22.46 -13.31 -34.85
C THR A 847 -21.54 -12.16 -35.28
N ALA A 848 -21.28 -12.01 -36.58
CA ALA A 848 -20.55 -10.84 -37.07
C ALA A 848 -21.34 -9.55 -36.85
N GLY A 849 -20.65 -8.45 -36.55
CA GLY A 849 -21.25 -7.21 -36.07
C GLY A 849 -21.56 -7.22 -34.55
N GLY A 850 -21.24 -8.30 -33.84
CA GLY A 850 -21.55 -8.47 -32.42
C GLY A 850 -20.54 -7.80 -31.49
N THR A 851 -21.06 -7.21 -30.41
CA THR A 851 -20.27 -6.74 -29.26
C THR A 851 -20.17 -7.85 -28.21
N TYR A 852 -18.94 -8.16 -27.77
CA TYR A 852 -18.64 -9.22 -26.81
C TYR A 852 -17.58 -8.78 -25.79
N SER A 853 -17.38 -9.55 -24.72
CA SER A 853 -16.23 -9.36 -23.81
C SER A 853 -15.70 -10.68 -23.24
N VAL A 854 -14.37 -10.84 -23.21
CA VAL A 854 -13.70 -12.04 -22.71
C VAL A 854 -13.26 -11.79 -21.27
N ASN A 855 -13.84 -12.55 -20.33
CA ASN A 855 -13.62 -12.43 -18.89
C ASN A 855 -13.09 -13.77 -18.33
N PRO A 856 -11.76 -13.92 -18.13
CA PRO A 856 -11.15 -15.09 -17.50
C PRO A 856 -11.13 -15.01 -15.96
N GLU A 857 -11.37 -16.13 -15.30
CA GLU A 857 -11.41 -16.26 -13.84
C GLU A 857 -10.83 -17.60 -13.37
N LYS A 858 -9.98 -17.54 -12.34
CA LYS A 858 -9.47 -18.70 -11.59
C LYS A 858 -9.20 -18.24 -10.16
N ASN A 859 -9.62 -19.03 -9.17
CA ASN A 859 -9.51 -18.66 -7.74
C ASN A 859 -9.33 -19.90 -6.84
N ASP A 860 -8.46 -20.82 -7.28
CA ASP A 860 -8.11 -22.07 -6.60
C ASP A 860 -6.69 -22.05 -6.03
N ASP A 861 -6.31 -23.12 -5.33
CA ASP A 861 -4.95 -23.43 -4.82
C ASP A 861 -4.05 -22.22 -4.53
N HIS A 862 -4.45 -21.44 -3.52
CA HIS A 862 -3.80 -20.16 -3.21
C HIS A 862 -2.32 -20.33 -2.83
N ILE A 863 -1.93 -21.45 -2.23
CA ILE A 863 -0.56 -21.73 -1.77
C ILE A 863 0.37 -22.20 -2.91
N ASN A 864 -0.16 -22.61 -4.07
CA ASN A 864 0.64 -23.02 -5.22
C ASN A 864 1.61 -21.91 -5.64
N GLY A 865 2.90 -22.22 -5.61
CA GLY A 865 4.01 -21.31 -5.89
C GLY A 865 4.34 -20.26 -4.82
N VAL A 866 3.60 -20.22 -3.70
CA VAL A 866 3.78 -19.18 -2.65
C VAL A 866 4.61 -19.73 -1.50
N SER A 867 5.76 -19.11 -1.24
CA SER A 867 6.74 -19.59 -0.27
C SER A 867 7.36 -18.47 0.57
N THR A 868 8.10 -18.85 1.61
CA THR A 868 8.89 -17.90 2.41
C THR A 868 10.04 -17.28 1.60
N LEU A 869 10.43 -17.84 0.45
CA LEU A 869 11.36 -17.21 -0.48
C LEU A 869 10.75 -15.97 -1.14
N ASP A 870 9.46 -16.01 -1.48
CA ASP A 870 8.73 -14.86 -2.02
C ASP A 870 8.67 -13.73 -0.99
N LEU A 871 8.52 -14.06 0.30
CA LEU A 871 8.64 -13.08 1.39
C LEU A 871 10.03 -12.41 1.43
N VAL A 872 11.12 -13.18 1.23
CA VAL A 872 12.49 -12.63 1.14
C VAL A 872 12.62 -11.69 -0.07
N MET A 873 12.13 -12.11 -1.24
CA MET A 873 12.22 -11.31 -2.47
C MET A 873 11.40 -10.01 -2.38
N ILE A 874 10.18 -10.07 -1.85
CA ILE A 874 9.31 -8.89 -1.64
C ILE A 874 9.92 -7.97 -0.56
N GLN A 875 10.46 -8.52 0.54
CA GLN A 875 11.14 -7.73 1.57
C GLN A 875 12.37 -7.00 1.01
N ARG A 876 13.20 -7.66 0.20
CA ARG A 876 14.35 -7.03 -0.46
C ARG A 876 13.93 -5.96 -1.45
N HIS A 877 12.79 -6.10 -2.13
CA HIS A 877 12.25 -5.07 -3.02
C HIS A 877 11.79 -3.82 -2.24
N ILE A 878 11.05 -4.00 -1.15
CA ILE A 878 10.63 -2.92 -0.24
C ILE A 878 11.86 -2.16 0.30
N LEU A 879 12.91 -2.88 0.67
CA LEU A 879 14.18 -2.32 1.17
C LEU A 879 15.12 -1.82 0.05
N SER A 880 14.74 -1.93 -1.22
CA SER A 880 15.55 -1.57 -2.40
C SER A 880 16.92 -2.27 -2.49
N ILE A 881 17.02 -3.48 -1.95
CA ILE A 881 18.22 -4.36 -2.02
C ILE A 881 18.26 -5.07 -3.37
N ASP A 882 17.24 -5.89 -3.63
CA ASP A 882 17.01 -6.57 -4.92
C ASP A 882 15.63 -6.15 -5.41
N LYS A 883 15.50 -5.64 -6.65
CA LYS A 883 14.21 -5.17 -7.18
C LYS A 883 13.52 -6.25 -8.01
N LEU A 884 12.21 -6.45 -7.75
CA LEU A 884 11.30 -7.06 -8.72
C LEU A 884 11.36 -6.26 -10.03
N ASN A 885 11.52 -6.98 -11.15
CA ASN A 885 11.95 -6.43 -12.44
C ASN A 885 10.93 -6.64 -13.58
N SER A 886 9.68 -6.92 -13.23
CA SER A 886 8.56 -7.15 -14.15
C SER A 886 7.28 -6.57 -13.56
N PRO A 887 6.39 -5.95 -14.37
CA PRO A 887 5.10 -5.46 -13.89
C PRO A 887 4.25 -6.59 -13.29
N TYR A 888 4.31 -7.80 -13.84
CA TYR A 888 3.55 -8.95 -13.35
C TYR A 888 4.04 -9.41 -11.97
N LYS A 889 5.34 -9.31 -11.68
CA LYS A 889 5.89 -9.57 -10.34
C LYS A 889 5.49 -8.53 -9.31
N LEU A 890 5.32 -7.27 -9.72
CA LEU A 890 4.78 -6.23 -8.84
C LEU A 890 3.31 -6.52 -8.50
N ILE A 891 2.50 -6.91 -9.49
CA ILE A 891 1.10 -7.32 -9.31
C ILE A 891 0.98 -8.57 -8.44
N ALA A 892 1.92 -9.53 -8.54
CA ALA A 892 1.97 -10.71 -7.68
C ALA A 892 2.37 -10.40 -6.22
N ALA A 893 3.13 -9.32 -6.00
CA ALA A 893 3.59 -8.87 -4.69
C ALA A 893 2.56 -8.03 -3.91
N ASP A 894 1.62 -7.37 -4.61
CA ASP A 894 0.42 -6.76 -4.03
C ASP A 894 -0.60 -7.86 -3.69
N ALA A 895 -0.41 -8.48 -2.52
CA ALA A 895 -1.23 -9.59 -2.06
C ALA A 895 -2.55 -9.10 -1.47
N ASN A 896 -2.56 -7.93 -0.82
CA ASN A 896 -3.75 -7.38 -0.18
C ASN A 896 -4.68 -6.60 -1.14
N LYS A 897 -4.23 -6.33 -2.37
CA LYS A 897 -4.90 -5.53 -3.42
C LYS A 897 -5.12 -4.06 -3.04
N ASP A 898 -4.17 -3.44 -2.34
CA ASP A 898 -4.20 -2.01 -1.99
C ASP A 898 -3.45 -1.09 -2.97
N GLY A 899 -2.80 -1.66 -4.00
CA GLY A 899 -2.09 -0.93 -5.06
C GLY A 899 -0.66 -0.52 -4.66
N LYS A 900 -0.10 -1.16 -3.62
CA LYS A 900 1.25 -0.92 -3.09
C LYS A 900 1.93 -2.26 -2.82
N ILE A 901 3.19 -2.21 -2.39
CA ILE A 901 3.93 -3.39 -1.93
C ILE A 901 4.55 -3.01 -0.59
N THR A 902 4.10 -3.66 0.49
CA THR A 902 4.34 -3.20 1.86
C THR A 902 4.57 -4.37 2.83
N ALA A 903 4.77 -4.05 4.12
CA ALA A 903 4.80 -5.06 5.16
C ALA A 903 3.43 -5.76 5.37
N ALA A 904 2.32 -5.18 4.92
CA ALA A 904 1.00 -5.81 4.99
C ALA A 904 0.91 -7.04 4.07
N ASP A 905 1.47 -6.96 2.87
CA ASP A 905 1.54 -8.06 1.91
C ASP A 905 2.39 -9.22 2.44
N LEU A 906 3.55 -8.89 3.02
CA LEU A 906 4.40 -9.86 3.71
C LEU A 906 3.67 -10.56 4.88
N VAL A 907 2.73 -9.87 5.54
CA VAL A 907 1.90 -10.45 6.60
C VAL A 907 0.80 -11.34 6.02
N GLU A 908 0.10 -10.90 4.98
CA GLU A 908 -0.98 -11.67 4.34
C GLU A 908 -0.46 -12.96 3.69
N LEU A 909 0.65 -12.87 2.94
CA LEU A 909 1.34 -14.04 2.38
C LEU A 909 1.87 -14.97 3.49
N ARG A 910 2.40 -14.44 4.60
CA ARG A 910 2.84 -15.28 5.73
C ARG A 910 1.68 -16.00 6.41
N LYS A 911 0.48 -15.41 6.53
CA LYS A 911 -0.73 -16.12 7.02
C LYS A 911 -1.06 -17.34 6.16
N LEU A 912 -0.99 -17.16 4.83
CA LEU A 912 -1.26 -18.23 3.87
C LEU A 912 -0.20 -19.33 3.94
N ILE A 913 1.09 -18.97 3.97
CA ILE A 913 2.22 -19.93 4.10
C ILE A 913 2.14 -20.72 5.41
N LEU A 914 1.76 -20.08 6.52
CA LEU A 914 1.53 -20.73 7.81
C LEU A 914 0.21 -21.54 7.86
N GLY A 915 -0.62 -21.47 6.83
CA GLY A 915 -1.94 -22.09 6.78
C GLY A 915 -2.88 -21.59 7.89
N THR A 916 -2.75 -20.33 8.31
CA THR A 916 -3.68 -19.66 9.23
C THR A 916 -4.85 -19.02 8.49
N THR A 917 -4.63 -18.59 7.24
CA THR A 917 -5.65 -18.41 6.20
C THR A 917 -5.48 -19.45 5.10
N THR A 918 -6.50 -19.65 4.27
CA THR A 918 -6.48 -20.56 3.09
C THR A 918 -6.78 -19.83 1.78
N SER A 919 -7.07 -18.54 1.86
CA SER A 919 -7.33 -17.63 0.74
C SER A 919 -6.99 -16.19 1.16
N PHE A 920 -6.89 -15.28 0.20
CA PHE A 920 -6.75 -13.84 0.46
C PHE A 920 -8.11 -13.23 0.84
N ALA A 921 -8.11 -12.14 1.61
CA ALA A 921 -9.35 -11.44 1.99
C ALA A 921 -9.93 -10.58 0.84
N ASN A 922 -9.07 -9.86 0.11
CA ASN A 922 -9.45 -8.82 -0.86
C ASN A 922 -9.01 -9.12 -2.31
N ASN A 923 -8.34 -10.27 -2.53
CA ASN A 923 -7.70 -10.62 -3.80
C ASN A 923 -8.08 -12.05 -4.22
N LYS A 924 -7.86 -12.39 -5.48
CA LYS A 924 -7.99 -13.77 -5.99
C LYS A 924 -6.62 -14.45 -5.99
N SER A 925 -6.56 -15.79 -6.08
CA SER A 925 -5.28 -16.48 -6.26
C SER A 925 -4.61 -16.17 -7.60
N TRP A 926 -5.41 -15.90 -8.64
CA TRP A 926 -4.94 -15.46 -9.96
C TRP A 926 -5.58 -14.13 -10.37
N ARG A 927 -4.80 -13.28 -11.04
CA ARG A 927 -5.29 -12.13 -11.83
C ARG A 927 -4.85 -12.28 -13.27
N PHE A 928 -5.58 -11.69 -14.20
CA PHE A 928 -5.29 -11.77 -15.64
C PHE A 928 -5.11 -10.38 -16.24
N VAL A 929 -4.13 -10.24 -17.12
CA VAL A 929 -3.84 -9.00 -17.87
C VAL A 929 -3.90 -9.34 -19.35
N ASP A 930 -4.55 -8.52 -20.18
CA ASP A 930 -4.46 -8.65 -21.64
C ASP A 930 -2.97 -8.65 -22.07
N LYS A 931 -2.56 -9.62 -22.90
CA LYS A 931 -1.17 -9.74 -23.40
C LYS A 931 -0.78 -8.58 -24.32
N GLY A 932 -1.77 -7.83 -24.85
CA GLY A 932 -1.57 -6.57 -25.56
C GLY A 932 -1.47 -5.31 -24.67
N TYR A 933 -1.68 -5.41 -23.35
CA TYR A 933 -1.75 -4.24 -22.46
C TYR A 933 -0.38 -3.59 -22.23
N THR A 934 -0.29 -2.29 -22.50
CA THR A 934 0.91 -1.48 -22.25
C THR A 934 0.77 -0.65 -20.97
N PHE A 935 1.39 -1.12 -19.89
CA PHE A 935 1.50 -0.38 -18.63
C PHE A 935 2.09 1.03 -18.84
N GLN A 936 1.51 2.03 -18.19
CA GLN A 936 1.99 3.41 -18.22
C GLN A 936 3.26 3.58 -17.39
N ASP A 937 3.37 2.87 -16.26
CA ASP A 937 4.61 2.77 -15.48
C ASP A 937 4.88 1.31 -15.10
N VAL A 938 5.82 0.69 -15.82
CA VAL A 938 6.30 -0.69 -15.56
C VAL A 938 6.94 -0.88 -14.18
N THR A 939 7.19 0.20 -13.43
CA THR A 939 7.70 0.18 -12.04
C THR A 939 6.62 0.41 -10.98
N PHE A 940 5.36 0.66 -11.38
CA PHE A 940 4.20 0.85 -10.50
C PHE A 940 2.93 0.08 -10.95
N ALA A 941 3.10 -0.95 -11.78
CA ALA A 941 2.02 -1.72 -12.39
C ALA A 941 0.96 -2.31 -11.43
N GLN A 942 1.31 -2.53 -10.16
CA GLN A 942 0.37 -3.00 -9.14
C GLN A 942 -0.71 -1.96 -8.78
N GLY A 943 -0.36 -0.67 -8.81
CA GLY A 943 -1.29 0.44 -8.56
C GLY A 943 -1.94 0.99 -9.83
N GLU A 944 -1.68 0.37 -10.99
CA GLU A 944 -2.27 0.76 -12.27
C GLU A 944 -3.61 0.03 -12.49
N ALA A 945 -4.64 0.75 -12.93
CA ALA A 945 -5.98 0.20 -13.17
C ALA A 945 -6.08 -0.53 -14.53
N PHE A 946 -5.33 -1.61 -14.69
CA PHE A 946 -5.36 -2.44 -15.90
C PHE A 946 -6.67 -3.25 -16.03
N PRO A 947 -7.15 -3.51 -17.26
CA PRO A 947 -8.36 -4.28 -17.49
C PRO A 947 -8.11 -5.79 -17.31
N GLU A 948 -8.84 -6.41 -16.39
CA GLU A 948 -8.89 -7.88 -16.23
C GLU A 948 -9.90 -8.53 -17.22
N ILE A 949 -10.52 -7.74 -18.12
CA ILE A 949 -11.53 -8.15 -19.11
C ILE A 949 -11.20 -7.48 -20.46
N TYR A 950 -11.20 -8.25 -21.54
CA TYR A 950 -10.98 -7.74 -22.89
C TYR A 950 -12.33 -7.47 -23.59
N ASN A 951 -12.55 -6.25 -24.10
CA ASN A 951 -13.80 -5.87 -24.76
C ASN A 951 -13.66 -5.88 -26.29
N ILE A 952 -14.66 -6.45 -26.97
CA ILE A 952 -14.72 -6.60 -28.43
C ILE A 952 -15.93 -5.81 -28.91
N GLU A 953 -15.74 -4.57 -29.40
CA GLU A 953 -16.88 -3.72 -29.76
C GLU A 953 -17.63 -4.20 -31.01
N ASN A 954 -16.90 -4.73 -32.00
CA ASN A 954 -17.45 -5.12 -33.30
C ASN A 954 -16.67 -6.30 -33.91
N LEU A 955 -17.08 -7.52 -33.60
CA LEU A 955 -16.48 -8.76 -34.13
C LEU A 955 -16.87 -8.96 -35.60
N ASN A 956 -15.92 -8.91 -36.55
CA ASN A 956 -16.19 -9.10 -37.99
C ASN A 956 -15.53 -10.34 -38.61
N THR A 957 -14.44 -10.81 -38.01
CA THR A 957 -13.63 -11.96 -38.44
C THR A 957 -13.21 -12.77 -37.22
N ASP A 958 -12.63 -13.95 -37.43
CA ASP A 958 -11.94 -14.68 -36.36
C ASP A 958 -10.88 -13.78 -35.69
N MET A 959 -10.73 -13.90 -34.37
CA MET A 959 -9.76 -13.13 -33.59
C MET A 959 -9.14 -13.94 -32.43
N THR A 960 -8.00 -13.44 -31.93
CA THR A 960 -7.23 -14.02 -30.83
C THR A 960 -7.06 -13.00 -29.71
N THR A 961 -7.25 -13.43 -28.46
CA THR A 961 -7.19 -12.63 -27.23
C THR A 961 -6.45 -13.42 -26.16
N ASP A 962 -5.13 -13.22 -26.08
CA ASP A 962 -4.26 -13.87 -25.11
C ASP A 962 -4.19 -13.07 -23.80
N PHE A 963 -4.01 -13.75 -22.67
CA PHE A 963 -3.81 -13.11 -21.36
C PHE A 963 -2.53 -13.60 -20.67
N VAL A 964 -1.85 -12.69 -19.99
CA VAL A 964 -0.82 -13.00 -19.01
C VAL A 964 -1.48 -13.28 -17.65
N ALA A 965 -1.30 -14.50 -17.16
CA ALA A 965 -1.80 -14.98 -15.88
C ALA A 965 -0.79 -14.70 -14.77
N VAL A 966 -1.22 -13.97 -13.74
CA VAL A 966 -0.41 -13.58 -12.59
C VAL A 966 -0.86 -14.36 -11.36
N LYS A 967 0.00 -15.25 -10.86
CA LYS A 967 -0.24 -15.98 -9.60
C LYS A 967 0.09 -15.06 -8.43
N ILE A 968 -0.93 -14.66 -7.66
CA ILE A 968 -0.73 -13.79 -6.50
C ILE A 968 0.07 -14.54 -5.43
N GLY A 969 1.11 -13.88 -4.92
CA GLY A 969 2.08 -14.40 -3.97
C GLY A 969 3.31 -15.12 -4.54
N ASP A 970 3.33 -15.47 -5.83
CA ASP A 970 4.52 -16.05 -6.48
C ASP A 970 5.26 -14.96 -7.26
N VAL A 971 6.41 -14.52 -6.74
CA VAL A 971 7.30 -13.55 -7.41
C VAL A 971 8.56 -14.22 -7.97
N ASN A 972 8.76 -15.50 -7.69
CA ASN A 972 9.92 -16.26 -8.15
C ASN A 972 9.63 -16.99 -9.49
N GLY A 973 8.38 -17.41 -9.72
CA GLY A 973 7.86 -18.03 -10.93
C GLY A 973 7.83 -19.56 -10.90
N ASN A 974 7.60 -20.17 -9.73
CA ASN A 974 7.62 -21.64 -9.55
C ASN A 974 6.22 -22.30 -9.45
N VAL A 975 5.13 -21.53 -9.56
CA VAL A 975 3.75 -22.03 -9.64
C VAL A 975 3.58 -23.16 -10.66
N LYS A 976 2.91 -24.23 -10.24
CA LYS A 976 2.54 -25.35 -11.11
C LYS A 976 1.28 -24.98 -11.90
N ALA A 977 1.49 -24.42 -13.10
CA ALA A 977 0.45 -23.86 -13.96
C ALA A 977 -0.45 -24.91 -14.66
N ASN A 978 0.10 -26.09 -14.98
CA ASN A 978 -0.62 -27.25 -15.48
C ASN A 978 0.13 -28.55 -15.13
N ASN A 979 -0.54 -29.71 -15.26
CA ASN A 979 0.01 -31.04 -14.97
C ASN A 979 1.17 -31.46 -15.90
N LEU A 980 1.39 -30.76 -17.01
CA LEU A 980 2.51 -30.98 -17.93
C LEU A 980 3.71 -30.07 -17.66
N SER A 981 3.54 -29.02 -16.86
CA SER A 981 4.62 -28.10 -16.45
C SER A 981 5.57 -28.84 -15.53
N ASN A 982 6.68 -29.28 -16.12
CA ASN A 982 7.87 -29.67 -15.39
C ASN A 982 8.54 -28.41 -14.84
N THR A 983 7.89 -27.72 -13.88
CA THR A 983 8.58 -26.77 -13.02
C THR A 983 9.71 -27.53 -12.36
N VAL A 984 10.94 -27.07 -12.60
CA VAL A 984 12.13 -27.77 -12.13
C VAL A 984 12.24 -27.52 -10.63
N GLU A 985 11.56 -28.35 -9.83
CA GLU A 985 11.80 -28.42 -8.39
C GLU A 985 13.31 -28.55 -8.19
N SER A 986 13.92 -27.54 -7.58
CA SER A 986 15.36 -27.40 -7.54
C SER A 986 15.94 -28.53 -6.69
N ARG A 987 16.47 -29.56 -7.36
CA ARG A 987 17.02 -30.77 -6.72
C ARG A 987 18.39 -30.47 -6.11
N THR A 988 18.40 -29.55 -5.15
CA THR A 988 19.62 -29.19 -4.44
C THR A 988 20.02 -30.36 -3.53
N ASN A 989 21.29 -30.77 -3.61
CA ASN A 989 21.89 -31.71 -2.67
C ASN A 989 22.20 -31.04 -1.31
N GLN A 990 21.55 -29.92 -1.00
CA GLN A 990 21.73 -29.15 0.23
C GLN A 990 20.56 -29.42 1.17
N ASN A 991 20.90 -29.66 2.44
CA ASN A 991 19.97 -30.08 3.48
C ASN A 991 20.33 -29.37 4.79
N LEU A 992 19.39 -28.57 5.30
CA LEU A 992 19.44 -27.96 6.62
C LEU A 992 18.99 -29.00 7.66
N VAL A 993 19.97 -29.61 8.34
CA VAL A 993 19.71 -30.52 9.46
C VAL A 993 19.48 -29.70 10.72
N LEU A 994 18.22 -29.57 11.10
CA LEU A 994 17.78 -29.05 12.40
C LEU A 994 17.88 -30.16 13.46
N THR A 995 18.33 -29.79 14.64
CA THR A 995 18.69 -30.74 15.70
C THR A 995 18.22 -30.29 17.08
N THR A 996 17.97 -31.27 17.95
CA THR A 996 17.90 -31.08 19.40
C THR A 996 18.56 -32.25 20.11
N ASP A 997 18.65 -32.22 21.44
CA ASP A 997 19.27 -33.28 22.23
C ASP A 997 18.21 -34.15 22.92
N ASN A 998 18.42 -35.47 22.93
CA ASN A 998 17.51 -36.43 23.55
C ASN A 998 17.42 -36.19 25.06
N THR A 999 16.26 -35.75 25.52
CA THR A 999 16.02 -35.28 26.89
C THR A 999 14.82 -36.01 27.46
N SER A 1000 15.03 -36.76 28.54
CA SER A 1000 13.96 -37.38 29.33
C SER A 1000 13.34 -36.39 30.30
N PHE A 1001 12.01 -36.37 30.41
CA PHE A 1001 11.26 -35.48 31.29
C PHE A 1001 10.11 -36.21 32.00
N VAL A 1002 9.58 -35.63 33.07
CA VAL A 1002 8.46 -36.17 33.86
C VAL A 1002 7.20 -35.29 33.80
N ALA A 1003 6.04 -35.89 34.07
CA ALA A 1003 4.76 -35.17 34.12
C ALA A 1003 4.82 -33.97 35.10
N GLY A 1004 4.39 -32.80 34.64
CA GLY A 1004 4.45 -31.52 35.37
C GLY A 1004 5.76 -30.74 35.19
N GLU A 1005 6.77 -31.28 34.50
CA GLU A 1005 8.04 -30.60 34.24
C GLU A 1005 7.92 -29.53 33.14
N ARG A 1006 8.68 -28.44 33.28
CA ARG A 1006 8.89 -27.45 32.21
C ARG A 1006 10.07 -27.89 31.35
N VAL A 1007 9.76 -28.40 30.16
CA VAL A 1007 10.74 -28.87 29.19
C VAL A 1007 11.12 -27.72 28.26
N VAL A 1008 12.42 -27.48 28.05
CA VAL A 1008 12.91 -26.46 27.11
C VAL A 1008 13.75 -27.16 26.05
N ILE A 1009 13.26 -27.17 24.81
CA ILE A 1009 13.83 -27.90 23.69
C ILE A 1009 14.51 -26.91 22.73
N PRO A 1010 15.84 -26.80 22.73
CA PRO A 1010 16.56 -25.92 21.81
C PRO A 1010 16.57 -26.52 20.40
N VAL A 1011 16.10 -25.77 19.41
CA VAL A 1011 16.23 -26.11 17.98
C VAL A 1011 17.53 -25.49 17.47
N LYS A 1012 18.47 -26.32 17.00
CA LYS A 1012 19.83 -25.95 16.61
C LYS A 1012 20.15 -26.37 15.18
N VAL A 1013 21.12 -25.73 14.53
CA VAL A 1013 21.68 -26.22 13.26
C VAL A 1013 22.83 -27.20 13.52
N GLU A 1014 22.87 -28.35 12.83
CA GLU A 1014 23.97 -29.33 13.00
C GLU A 1014 25.32 -28.73 12.53
N LYS A 1015 25.30 -27.95 11.46
CA LYS A 1015 26.48 -27.38 10.78
C LYS A 1015 26.33 -25.87 10.64
N GLY A 1016 27.45 -25.18 10.41
CA GLY A 1016 27.41 -23.74 10.12
C GLY A 1016 26.77 -23.49 8.76
N THR A 1017 25.86 -22.52 8.69
CA THR A 1017 25.01 -22.21 7.53
C THR A 1017 24.57 -20.76 7.58
N ASP A 1018 24.46 -20.10 6.44
CA ASP A 1018 23.65 -18.89 6.29
C ASP A 1018 22.20 -19.24 5.92
N LEU A 1019 21.25 -18.41 6.37
CA LEU A 1019 19.83 -18.49 6.04
C LEU A 1019 19.26 -17.09 5.79
N SER A 1020 18.65 -16.88 4.63
CA SER A 1020 17.73 -15.75 4.38
C SER A 1020 16.28 -16.09 4.69
N GLY A 1021 15.92 -17.37 4.69
CA GLY A 1021 14.58 -17.80 5.10
C GLY A 1021 14.51 -19.26 5.51
N LEU A 1022 13.44 -19.60 6.25
CA LEU A 1022 13.19 -20.92 6.80
C LEU A 1022 11.68 -21.13 7.00
N GLN A 1023 11.16 -22.26 6.51
CA GLN A 1023 9.76 -22.67 6.65
C GLN A 1023 9.64 -24.18 6.86
N PHE A 1024 8.66 -24.61 7.66
CA PHE A 1024 8.39 -26.03 7.91
C PHE A 1024 7.10 -26.24 8.71
N THR A 1025 6.64 -27.49 8.77
CA THR A 1025 5.67 -27.94 9.78
C THR A 1025 6.40 -28.73 10.86
N LEU A 1026 6.21 -28.36 12.13
CA LEU A 1026 6.68 -29.08 13.31
C LEU A 1026 5.50 -29.82 13.92
N ASN A 1027 5.62 -31.14 14.04
CA ASN A 1027 4.68 -31.98 14.76
C ASN A 1027 5.27 -32.34 16.13
N PHE A 1028 4.42 -32.40 17.16
CA PHE A 1028 4.74 -32.89 18.49
C PHE A 1028 3.55 -33.64 19.09
N ASP A 1029 3.79 -34.58 20.01
CA ASP A 1029 2.73 -35.30 20.70
C ASP A 1029 1.99 -34.39 21.69
N SER A 1030 0.75 -34.02 21.37
CA SER A 1030 -0.10 -33.17 22.22
C SER A 1030 -0.84 -33.92 23.33
N GLU A 1031 -0.75 -35.25 23.44
CA GLU A 1031 -1.12 -35.98 24.66
C GLU A 1031 0.02 -35.96 25.68
N VAL A 1032 1.29 -35.89 25.24
CA VAL A 1032 2.49 -35.84 26.09
C VAL A 1032 2.91 -34.41 26.47
N LEU A 1033 2.79 -33.42 25.58
CA LEU A 1033 3.23 -32.04 25.80
C LEU A 1033 2.11 -30.98 25.60
N THR A 1034 2.31 -29.80 26.19
CA THR A 1034 1.61 -28.54 25.84
C THR A 1034 2.66 -27.45 25.56
N LEU A 1035 2.63 -26.85 24.38
CA LEU A 1035 3.47 -25.67 24.08
C LEU A 1035 3.07 -24.50 24.99
N THR A 1036 4.06 -23.76 25.48
CA THR A 1036 3.87 -22.59 26.37
C THR A 1036 4.46 -21.30 25.78
N SER A 1037 5.64 -21.37 25.16
CA SER A 1037 6.27 -20.23 24.46
C SER A 1037 7.25 -20.75 23.40
N ILE A 1038 7.52 -19.91 22.40
CA ILE A 1038 8.64 -20.09 21.47
C ILE A 1038 9.58 -18.89 21.65
N ASP A 1039 10.72 -19.14 22.28
CA ASP A 1039 11.62 -18.12 22.77
C ASP A 1039 12.80 -17.91 21.79
N PRO A 1040 13.06 -16.69 21.27
CA PRO A 1040 14.18 -16.43 20.35
C PRO A 1040 15.54 -16.76 20.99
N ALA A 1041 16.50 -17.19 20.16
CA ALA A 1041 17.88 -17.45 20.61
C ALA A 1041 18.92 -16.89 19.63
N GLY A 1042 19.04 -17.50 18.46
CA GLY A 1042 19.89 -17.04 17.36
C GLY A 1042 19.11 -16.29 16.27
N MET A 1043 17.85 -16.64 16.04
CA MET A 1043 16.97 -15.99 15.06
C MET A 1043 16.11 -14.92 15.73
N ASN A 1044 15.88 -13.82 15.02
CA ASN A 1044 14.87 -12.83 15.38
C ASN A 1044 13.48 -13.36 15.00
N ILE A 1045 12.80 -14.02 15.94
CA ILE A 1045 11.45 -14.58 15.78
C ILE A 1045 10.48 -13.98 16.80
N ASN A 1046 9.19 -13.99 16.45
CA ASN A 1046 8.07 -13.76 17.35
C ASN A 1046 6.85 -14.59 16.91
N ASP A 1047 5.72 -14.48 17.61
CA ASP A 1047 4.51 -15.26 17.35
C ASP A 1047 3.99 -15.16 15.90
N GLN A 1048 4.23 -14.04 15.19
CA GLN A 1048 3.84 -13.88 13.77
C GLN A 1048 4.63 -14.79 12.82
N ASN A 1049 5.74 -15.39 13.27
CA ASN A 1049 6.48 -16.39 12.50
C ASN A 1049 5.90 -17.81 12.60
N PHE A 1050 4.84 -18.03 13.38
CA PHE A 1050 4.29 -19.36 13.64
C PHE A 1050 2.77 -19.45 13.52
N GLY A 1051 2.27 -20.56 12.97
CA GLY A 1051 0.84 -20.82 12.84
C GLY A 1051 0.34 -21.76 13.93
N PHE A 1052 -0.33 -21.20 14.93
CA PHE A 1052 -0.82 -21.93 16.10
C PHE A 1052 -2.21 -22.58 15.91
N ASN A 1053 -2.87 -22.37 14.76
CA ASN A 1053 -4.25 -22.84 14.48
C ASN A 1053 -4.45 -24.36 14.66
N ARG A 1054 -3.37 -25.16 14.68
CA ARG A 1054 -3.38 -26.62 14.84
C ARG A 1054 -2.59 -27.11 16.07
N VAL A 1055 -2.18 -26.22 16.98
CA VAL A 1055 -1.31 -26.56 18.13
C VAL A 1055 -1.94 -27.57 19.08
N ASN A 1056 -3.26 -27.58 19.21
CA ASN A 1056 -4.00 -28.57 20.00
C ASN A 1056 -3.90 -29.99 19.41
N ASN A 1057 -3.75 -30.10 18.10
CA ASN A 1057 -3.52 -31.36 17.38
C ASN A 1057 -2.03 -31.74 17.35
N GLY A 1058 -1.17 -30.98 18.04
CA GLY A 1058 0.27 -31.20 18.03
C GLY A 1058 0.99 -30.62 16.82
N VAL A 1059 0.41 -29.66 16.08
CA VAL A 1059 0.99 -29.14 14.84
C VAL A 1059 1.21 -27.63 14.90
N ILE A 1060 2.44 -27.20 14.63
CA ILE A 1060 2.86 -25.79 14.55
C ILE A 1060 3.53 -25.58 13.20
N THR A 1061 3.10 -24.60 12.42
CA THR A 1061 3.82 -24.17 11.22
C THR A 1061 4.79 -23.05 11.53
N ALA A 1062 5.87 -22.92 10.75
CA ALA A 1062 6.88 -21.87 10.88
C ALA A 1062 7.18 -21.21 9.53
N SER A 1063 7.40 -19.90 9.53
CA SER A 1063 7.84 -19.09 8.39
C SER A 1063 8.63 -17.86 8.88
N TRP A 1064 9.95 -17.90 8.71
CA TRP A 1064 10.90 -16.87 9.08
C TRP A 1064 11.71 -16.39 7.87
N ASN A 1065 11.96 -15.08 7.78
CA ASN A 1065 12.66 -14.44 6.67
C ASN A 1065 13.48 -13.23 7.16
N ASP A 1066 14.64 -13.02 6.53
CA ASP A 1066 15.60 -11.93 6.77
C ASP A 1066 16.05 -11.36 5.41
N ASP A 1067 16.21 -10.04 5.32
CA ASP A 1067 16.57 -9.37 4.08
C ASP A 1067 18.02 -9.65 3.66
N SER A 1068 18.91 -9.71 4.65
CA SER A 1068 20.36 -9.72 4.47
C SER A 1068 20.97 -11.13 4.53
N GLY A 1069 20.33 -12.05 5.25
CA GLY A 1069 20.78 -13.41 5.52
C GLY A 1069 21.66 -13.52 6.77
N VAL A 1070 21.21 -14.28 7.77
CA VAL A 1070 21.91 -14.48 9.05
C VAL A 1070 22.81 -15.71 8.99
N ASN A 1071 24.06 -15.59 9.46
CA ASN A 1071 25.00 -16.71 9.53
C ASN A 1071 25.02 -17.38 10.91
N PHE A 1072 24.67 -18.67 10.95
CA PHE A 1072 24.63 -19.50 12.14
C PHE A 1072 25.85 -20.41 12.22
N ARG A 1073 26.35 -20.61 13.44
CA ARG A 1073 27.47 -21.52 13.73
C ARG A 1073 26.95 -22.95 13.98
N ALA A 1074 27.78 -23.96 13.73
CA ALA A 1074 27.45 -25.34 14.06
C ALA A 1074 27.05 -25.50 15.55
N ASN A 1075 25.98 -26.23 15.81
CA ASN A 1075 25.32 -26.40 17.11
C ASN A 1075 24.78 -25.12 17.78
N GLN A 1076 24.66 -24.00 17.05
CA GLN A 1076 23.98 -22.80 17.55
C GLN A 1076 22.46 -23.02 17.60
N ALA A 1077 21.83 -22.65 18.72
CA ALA A 1077 20.38 -22.61 18.83
C ALA A 1077 19.80 -21.46 18.00
N LEU A 1078 18.81 -21.78 17.16
CA LEU A 1078 18.00 -20.82 16.41
C LEU A 1078 16.94 -20.21 17.33
N PHE A 1079 16.22 -21.06 18.05
CA PHE A 1079 15.18 -20.72 19.03
C PHE A 1079 14.97 -21.87 20.02
N ASN A 1080 14.21 -21.63 21.09
CA ASN A 1080 13.83 -22.64 22.07
C ASN A 1080 12.32 -22.83 22.08
N LEU A 1081 11.86 -24.08 22.10
CA LEU A 1081 10.46 -24.43 22.32
C LEU A 1081 10.28 -24.74 23.82
N THR A 1082 9.47 -23.95 24.51
CA THR A 1082 9.08 -24.23 25.90
C THR A 1082 7.79 -25.03 25.93
N PHE A 1083 7.79 -26.17 26.61
CA PHE A 1083 6.62 -27.00 26.86
C PHE A 1083 6.39 -27.25 28.37
N ILE A 1084 5.16 -27.59 28.74
CA ILE A 1084 4.85 -28.31 29.98
C ILE A 1084 4.52 -29.76 29.62
N ALA A 1085 5.13 -30.71 30.34
CA ALA A 1085 4.88 -32.14 30.17
C ALA A 1085 3.59 -32.58 30.88
N LYS A 1086 2.72 -33.31 30.17
CA LYS A 1086 1.51 -33.97 30.70
C LYS A 1086 1.81 -35.38 31.20
N ALA A 1087 2.74 -36.07 30.53
CA ALA A 1087 3.19 -37.42 30.81
C ALA A 1087 4.72 -37.46 30.89
N ASN A 1088 5.28 -38.59 31.35
CA ASN A 1088 6.72 -38.84 31.24
C ASN A 1088 7.06 -39.21 29.79
N GLY A 1089 8.20 -38.74 29.27
CA GLY A 1089 8.61 -39.02 27.89
C GLY A 1089 10.06 -38.63 27.58
N THR A 1090 10.44 -38.78 26.31
CA THR A 1090 11.75 -38.43 25.74
C THR A 1090 11.57 -37.71 24.41
N THR A 1091 12.48 -36.78 24.08
CA THR A 1091 12.35 -35.92 22.89
C THR A 1091 12.63 -36.63 21.54
N ASP A 1092 12.96 -37.92 21.55
CA ASP A 1092 13.33 -38.72 20.37
C ASP A 1092 12.19 -39.46 19.66
N GLU A 1093 11.03 -39.64 20.29
CA GLU A 1093 9.85 -40.27 19.68
C GLU A 1093 8.64 -39.32 19.54
N ILE A 1094 8.67 -38.16 20.20
CA ILE A 1094 7.49 -37.29 20.38
C ILE A 1094 7.43 -36.07 19.45
N MET A 1095 8.45 -35.79 18.62
CA MET A 1095 8.45 -34.60 17.76
C MET A 1095 9.30 -34.76 16.49
N ASP A 1096 8.82 -34.17 15.40
CA ASP A 1096 9.42 -34.30 14.06
C ASP A 1096 9.09 -33.09 13.15
N ILE A 1097 9.85 -32.89 12.08
CA ILE A 1097 9.65 -31.80 11.11
C ILE A 1097 9.31 -32.36 9.72
N ASN A 1098 8.21 -31.90 9.14
CA ASN A 1098 7.72 -32.35 7.83
C ASN A 1098 6.99 -31.23 7.04
N SER A 1099 6.28 -31.62 5.99
CA SER A 1099 5.58 -30.73 5.05
C SER A 1099 4.03 -30.87 5.09
N GLU A 1100 3.43 -31.23 6.22
CA GLU A 1100 1.97 -31.46 6.34
C GLU A 1100 1.12 -30.23 6.00
N VAL A 1101 1.56 -29.03 6.36
CA VAL A 1101 0.82 -27.77 6.12
C VAL A 1101 1.71 -26.74 5.41
N THR A 1102 2.89 -26.49 5.98
CA THR A 1102 3.93 -25.64 5.40
C THR A 1102 5.10 -26.51 4.97
N LYS A 1103 5.52 -26.41 3.71
CA LYS A 1103 6.60 -27.22 3.13
C LYS A 1103 7.94 -26.96 3.85
N ALA A 1104 8.71 -28.04 4.07
CA ALA A 1104 9.94 -28.05 4.86
C ALA A 1104 11.17 -27.59 4.04
N GLU A 1105 11.31 -26.28 3.88
CA GLU A 1105 12.30 -25.64 3.01
C GLU A 1105 13.03 -24.48 3.71
N ALA A 1106 14.28 -24.27 3.35
CA ALA A 1106 15.11 -23.17 3.81
C ALA A 1106 15.84 -22.54 2.63
N TYR A 1107 16.33 -21.32 2.80
CA TYR A 1107 16.91 -20.53 1.70
C TYR A 1107 18.23 -19.91 2.16
N ASP A 1108 19.30 -20.14 1.40
CA ASP A 1108 20.61 -19.50 1.68
C ASP A 1108 20.57 -18.00 1.36
N ARG A 1109 21.66 -17.27 1.59
CA ARG A 1109 21.73 -15.83 1.26
C ARG A 1109 21.55 -15.51 -0.23
N ASN A 1110 21.82 -16.49 -1.10
CA ASN A 1110 21.77 -16.43 -2.57
C ASN A 1110 20.45 -17.00 -3.14
N ALA A 1111 19.40 -17.09 -2.32
CA ALA A 1111 18.08 -17.63 -2.70
C ALA A 1111 18.10 -19.11 -3.16
N GLN A 1112 19.11 -19.89 -2.79
CA GLN A 1112 19.15 -21.33 -3.07
C GLN A 1112 18.32 -22.10 -2.05
N THR A 1113 17.34 -22.85 -2.55
CA THR A 1113 16.51 -23.75 -1.73
C THR A 1113 17.36 -24.87 -1.12
N MET A 1114 17.09 -25.18 0.14
CA MET A 1114 17.60 -26.34 0.87
C MET A 1114 16.41 -27.11 1.46
N ASN A 1115 16.48 -28.43 1.45
CA ASN A 1115 15.51 -29.25 2.19
C ASN A 1115 15.73 -29.06 3.69
N VAL A 1116 14.68 -29.10 4.51
CA VAL A 1116 14.79 -29.11 5.98
C VAL A 1116 14.57 -30.52 6.50
N SER A 1117 15.41 -30.97 7.42
CA SER A 1117 15.28 -32.28 8.08
C SER A 1117 15.55 -32.20 9.58
N TRP A 1118 15.00 -33.13 10.35
CA TRP A 1118 15.09 -33.19 11.80
C TRP A 1118 15.99 -34.33 12.28
N LYS A 1119 16.69 -34.13 13.41
CA LYS A 1119 17.56 -35.14 14.02
C LYS A 1119 17.71 -34.92 15.53
N VAL A 1120 17.44 -35.95 16.32
CA VAL A 1120 17.62 -35.91 17.78
C VAL A 1120 18.96 -36.54 18.18
N ASN A 1121 19.88 -35.71 18.70
CA ASN A 1121 21.21 -36.13 19.16
C ASN A 1121 21.09 -37.03 20.39
N GLY A 1122 21.83 -38.13 20.45
CA GLY A 1122 21.75 -39.08 21.57
C GLY A 1122 20.53 -40.02 21.53
N ARG A 1123 19.71 -39.97 20.48
CA ARG A 1123 18.92 -41.14 20.05
C ARG A 1123 19.91 -42.27 19.78
N THR A 1124 19.68 -43.46 20.34
CA THR A 1124 20.54 -44.62 20.05
C THR A 1124 20.29 -45.03 18.60
N GLU A 1125 21.34 -45.16 17.77
CA GLU A 1125 21.21 -45.63 16.37
C GLU A 1125 20.82 -47.12 16.33
N ASN A 1126 19.54 -47.39 16.60
CA ASN A 1126 18.92 -48.65 16.20
C ASN A 1126 18.64 -48.57 14.69
N LYS A 1127 18.93 -49.65 13.95
CA LYS A 1127 18.93 -49.66 12.48
C LYS A 1127 17.51 -49.90 11.93
N ASP A 1128 16.57 -49.11 12.40
CA ASP A 1128 15.19 -49.55 12.43
C ASP A 1128 14.43 -49.15 11.17
N PHE A 1129 13.74 -50.14 10.64
CA PHE A 1129 12.68 -49.98 9.66
C PHE A 1129 11.46 -49.38 10.37
N VAL A 1130 11.07 -48.16 9.99
CA VAL A 1130 9.96 -47.42 10.62
C VAL A 1130 8.84 -47.23 9.60
N LEU A 1131 7.60 -47.48 10.01
CA LEU A 1131 6.40 -47.07 9.28
C LEU A 1131 5.73 -45.95 10.07
N HIS A 1132 5.64 -44.75 9.51
CA HIS A 1132 5.03 -43.60 10.17
C HIS A 1132 3.50 -43.65 10.07
N GLN A 1133 2.83 -42.82 10.84
CA GLN A 1133 1.40 -42.63 10.70
C GLN A 1133 1.10 -41.94 9.36
N ASN A 1134 -0.01 -42.32 8.69
CA ASN A 1134 -0.46 -41.59 7.50
C ASN A 1134 -0.95 -40.19 7.91
N VAL A 1135 -0.71 -39.19 7.06
CA VAL A 1135 -1.01 -37.79 7.35
C VAL A 1135 -1.70 -37.13 6.16
N PRO A 1136 -2.86 -36.44 6.34
CA PRO A 1136 -3.66 -36.40 7.56
C PRO A 1136 -4.33 -37.75 7.87
N ASN A 1137 -4.76 -37.96 9.12
CA ASN A 1137 -5.54 -39.12 9.53
C ASN A 1137 -6.52 -38.76 10.66
N PRO A 1138 -7.85 -38.72 10.43
CA PRO A 1138 -8.52 -39.08 9.17
C PRO A 1138 -8.20 -38.15 8.00
N PHE A 1139 -8.45 -38.61 6.77
CA PHE A 1139 -8.33 -37.78 5.56
C PHE A 1139 -9.61 -37.77 4.74
N LYS A 1140 -9.78 -36.69 3.95
CA LYS A 1140 -10.94 -36.52 3.08
C LYS A 1140 -10.66 -36.78 1.61
N GLU A 1141 -9.53 -36.38 1.02
CA GLU A 1141 -9.26 -36.61 -0.41
C GLU A 1141 -7.91 -37.27 -0.70
N VAL A 1142 -6.87 -36.89 0.04
CA VAL A 1142 -5.50 -37.44 -0.10
C VAL A 1142 -4.84 -37.65 1.26
N THR A 1143 -3.93 -38.61 1.36
CA THR A 1143 -3.06 -38.84 2.53
C THR A 1143 -1.69 -39.33 2.10
N THR A 1144 -0.69 -39.11 2.95
CA THR A 1144 0.70 -39.52 2.73
C THR A 1144 1.14 -40.52 3.80
N ILE A 1145 1.75 -41.64 3.41
CA ILE A 1145 2.39 -42.62 4.30
C ILE A 1145 3.90 -42.48 4.21
N GLY A 1146 4.54 -42.02 5.30
CA GLY A 1146 5.99 -42.00 5.45
C GLY A 1146 6.58 -43.32 5.96
N PHE A 1147 7.81 -43.65 5.56
CA PHE A 1147 8.57 -44.82 6.06
C PHE A 1147 10.09 -44.69 5.92
N GLU A 1148 10.83 -45.17 6.92
CA GLU A 1148 12.29 -45.26 6.88
C GLU A 1148 12.76 -46.67 6.46
N LEU A 1149 13.72 -46.74 5.55
CA LEU A 1149 14.40 -47.98 5.17
C LEU A 1149 15.86 -48.00 5.64
N PRO A 1150 16.33 -49.09 6.29
CA PRO A 1150 17.69 -49.17 6.81
C PRO A 1150 18.77 -49.27 5.72
N ASP A 1151 18.41 -49.70 4.51
CA ASP A 1151 19.22 -49.64 3.28
C ASP A 1151 18.27 -49.54 2.07
N ALA A 1152 18.77 -49.08 0.91
CA ALA A 1152 17.94 -48.88 -0.28
C ALA A 1152 17.41 -50.23 -0.82
N MET A 1153 16.09 -50.40 -0.87
CA MET A 1153 15.43 -51.64 -1.27
C MET A 1153 13.99 -51.42 -1.74
N THR A 1154 13.43 -52.40 -2.45
CA THR A 1154 12.01 -52.38 -2.80
C THR A 1154 11.14 -52.64 -1.56
N ALA A 1155 10.24 -51.70 -1.29
CA ALA A 1155 9.21 -51.78 -0.28
C ALA A 1155 7.83 -51.94 -0.94
N THR A 1156 6.96 -52.72 -0.30
CA THR A 1156 5.58 -52.94 -0.72
C THR A 1156 4.66 -52.39 0.37
N ILE A 1157 3.80 -51.43 0.04
CA ILE A 1157 2.69 -51.00 0.90
C ILE A 1157 1.41 -51.71 0.43
N THR A 1158 0.70 -52.33 1.36
CA THR A 1158 -0.57 -53.04 1.14
C THR A 1158 -1.64 -52.47 2.05
N VAL A 1159 -2.74 -52.00 1.48
CA VAL A 1159 -3.91 -51.48 2.21
C VAL A 1159 -4.98 -52.58 2.31
N TYR A 1160 -5.62 -52.69 3.47
CA TYR A 1160 -6.70 -53.64 3.79
C TYR A 1160 -7.92 -52.91 4.38
N ASP A 1161 -9.11 -53.42 4.09
CA ASP A 1161 -10.33 -53.02 4.80
C ASP A 1161 -10.44 -53.67 6.20
N ILE A 1162 -11.48 -53.31 6.97
CA ILE A 1162 -11.75 -53.90 8.30
C ILE A 1162 -11.96 -55.43 8.30
N THR A 1163 -12.18 -56.05 7.14
CA THR A 1163 -12.33 -57.51 7.00
C THR A 1163 -11.00 -58.21 6.70
N GLY A 1164 -9.92 -57.46 6.49
CA GLY A 1164 -8.60 -57.97 6.09
C GLY A 1164 -8.48 -58.24 4.59
N LYS A 1165 -9.44 -57.79 3.77
CA LYS A 1165 -9.36 -57.89 2.31
C LYS A 1165 -8.47 -56.77 1.78
N VAL A 1166 -7.53 -57.11 0.90
CA VAL A 1166 -6.65 -56.15 0.22
C VAL A 1166 -7.46 -55.22 -0.69
N VAL A 1167 -7.22 -53.91 -0.55
CA VAL A 1167 -7.82 -52.82 -1.33
C VAL A 1167 -6.84 -52.31 -2.39
N LYS A 1168 -5.60 -51.99 -1.98
CA LYS A 1168 -4.53 -51.43 -2.84
C LYS A 1168 -3.20 -52.10 -2.50
N VAL A 1169 -2.34 -52.28 -3.51
CA VAL A 1169 -0.92 -52.63 -3.35
C VAL A 1169 -0.09 -51.63 -4.15
N THR A 1170 0.96 -51.08 -3.53
CA THR A 1170 1.89 -50.12 -4.13
C THR A 1170 3.31 -50.61 -3.87
N ASN A 1171 4.14 -50.72 -4.93
CA ASN A 1171 5.56 -51.06 -4.81
C ASN A 1171 6.42 -49.81 -5.04
N VAL A 1172 7.40 -49.60 -4.17
CA VAL A 1172 8.29 -48.44 -4.17
C VAL A 1172 9.73 -48.93 -4.13
N ASN A 1173 10.59 -48.45 -5.03
CA ASN A 1173 12.03 -48.64 -4.89
C ASN A 1173 12.54 -47.53 -3.97
N GLY A 1174 12.54 -47.80 -2.66
CA GLY A 1174 12.88 -46.81 -1.65
C GLY A 1174 14.39 -46.63 -1.49
N ASN A 1175 14.80 -45.40 -1.23
CA ASN A 1175 16.17 -45.07 -0.86
C ASN A 1175 16.43 -45.42 0.62
N LYS A 1176 17.71 -45.48 1.02
CA LYS A 1176 18.11 -45.56 2.43
C LYS A 1176 17.68 -44.28 3.15
N GLY A 1177 17.07 -44.41 4.33
CA GLY A 1177 16.45 -43.29 5.06
C GLY A 1177 14.96 -43.15 4.75
N TYR A 1178 14.42 -41.94 4.91
CA TYR A 1178 12.99 -41.64 4.77
C TYR A 1178 12.50 -41.69 3.32
N ASN A 1179 11.30 -42.22 3.13
CA ASN A 1179 10.55 -42.34 1.89
C ASN A 1179 9.06 -42.03 2.17
N MET A 1180 8.30 -41.73 1.13
CA MET A 1180 6.86 -41.44 1.23
C MET A 1180 6.09 -42.05 0.05
N ILE A 1181 4.82 -42.42 0.28
CA ILE A 1181 3.83 -42.54 -0.80
C ILE A 1181 2.63 -41.65 -0.52
N GLU A 1182 1.99 -41.20 -1.59
CA GLU A 1182 0.66 -40.61 -1.56
C GLU A 1182 -0.40 -41.70 -1.81
N LEU A 1183 -1.59 -41.53 -1.24
CA LEU A 1183 -2.79 -42.32 -1.51
C LEU A 1183 -4.00 -41.40 -1.67
N ASN A 1184 -4.67 -41.49 -2.81
CA ASN A 1184 -5.89 -40.74 -3.11
C ASN A 1184 -7.15 -41.56 -2.74
N LYS A 1185 -8.18 -40.90 -2.21
CA LYS A 1185 -9.48 -41.51 -1.85
C LYS A 1185 -10.17 -42.22 -3.01
N ALA A 1186 -9.99 -41.76 -4.25
CA ALA A 1186 -10.57 -42.41 -5.43
C ALA A 1186 -10.09 -43.86 -5.63
N GLU A 1187 -8.98 -44.26 -4.99
CA GLU A 1187 -8.47 -45.64 -5.00
C GLU A 1187 -8.93 -46.49 -3.81
N LEU A 1188 -9.76 -45.93 -2.92
CA LEU A 1188 -10.04 -46.44 -1.58
C LEU A 1188 -11.54 -46.40 -1.26
N SER A 1189 -11.92 -46.95 -0.09
CA SER A 1189 -13.30 -46.92 0.41
C SER A 1189 -13.38 -46.09 1.70
N ALA A 1190 -14.50 -45.41 1.93
CA ALA A 1190 -14.70 -44.67 3.18
C ALA A 1190 -14.73 -45.59 4.41
N GLY A 1191 -14.31 -45.07 5.58
CA GLY A 1191 -14.24 -45.80 6.83
C GLY A 1191 -12.81 -46.13 7.30
N VAL A 1192 -12.70 -47.09 8.22
CA VAL A 1192 -11.43 -47.51 8.82
C VAL A 1192 -10.72 -48.54 7.93
N MET A 1193 -9.42 -48.39 7.75
CA MET A 1193 -8.55 -49.30 7.01
C MET A 1193 -7.23 -49.53 7.75
N TYR A 1194 -6.49 -50.55 7.32
CA TYR A 1194 -5.13 -50.83 7.79
C TYR A 1194 -4.16 -50.80 6.63
N TYR A 1195 -2.93 -50.37 6.86
CA TYR A 1195 -1.87 -50.40 5.84
C TYR A 1195 -0.61 -51.05 6.43
N SER A 1196 -0.05 -51.99 5.67
CA SER A 1196 1.17 -52.73 5.99
C SER A 1196 2.28 -52.31 5.04
N LEU A 1197 3.44 -51.97 5.59
CA LEU A 1197 4.69 -51.83 4.86
C LEU A 1197 5.49 -53.12 5.02
N LYS A 1198 6.02 -53.65 3.92
CA LYS A 1198 6.96 -54.77 3.91
C LYS A 1198 8.18 -54.43 3.06
N ALA A 1199 9.38 -54.56 3.60
CA ALA A 1199 10.63 -54.43 2.84
C ALA A 1199 11.67 -55.43 3.35
N GLY A 1200 12.22 -56.26 2.46
CA GLY A 1200 13.09 -57.37 2.86
C GLY A 1200 12.40 -58.33 3.84
N GLU A 1201 13.00 -58.52 5.02
CA GLU A 1201 12.43 -59.31 6.12
C GLU A 1201 11.47 -58.52 7.02
N PHE A 1202 11.47 -57.18 6.93
CA PHE A 1202 10.70 -56.31 7.82
C PHE A 1202 9.23 -56.19 7.38
N ASN A 1203 8.31 -56.12 8.36
CA ASN A 1203 6.88 -55.95 8.14
C ASN A 1203 6.22 -55.24 9.34
N THR A 1204 5.61 -54.07 9.10
CA THR A 1204 4.91 -53.25 10.12
C THR A 1204 3.56 -52.82 9.58
N THR A 1205 2.55 -52.69 10.45
CA THR A 1205 1.16 -52.32 10.07
C THR A 1205 0.62 -51.20 10.97
N LYS A 1206 -0.11 -50.24 10.39
CA LYS A 1206 -0.81 -49.15 11.08
C LYS A 1206 -2.25 -49.00 10.56
N LYS A 1207 -3.04 -48.11 11.19
CA LYS A 1207 -4.47 -47.87 10.92
C LYS A 1207 -4.68 -46.48 10.29
N MET A 1208 -5.48 -46.39 9.23
CA MET A 1208 -5.93 -45.13 8.63
C MET A 1208 -7.47 -45.02 8.64
N VAL A 1209 -7.99 -43.82 8.44
CA VAL A 1209 -9.43 -43.52 8.40
C VAL A 1209 -9.72 -42.57 7.24
N VAL A 1210 -10.66 -42.96 6.35
CA VAL A 1210 -11.16 -42.13 5.25
C VAL A 1210 -12.55 -41.59 5.60
N ILE A 1211 -12.77 -40.31 5.34
CA ILE A 1211 -14.06 -39.61 5.48
C ILE A 1211 -14.69 -39.37 4.10
N GLU A 1212 -16.02 -39.41 4.03
CA GLU A 1212 -16.83 -39.05 2.85
C GLU A 1212 -16.71 -37.56 2.47
#